data_AF-A0A2J4YNR7-F1
#
_entry.id   AF-A0A2J4YNR7-F1
#
_cell.length_a   1.000
_cell.length_b   1.000
_cell.length_c   1.000
_cell.angle_alpha   90.00
_cell.angle_beta   90.00
_cell.angle_gamma   90.00
#
_symmetry.space_group_name_H-M   'P 1'
#
loop_
_entity.id
_entity.type
_entity.pdbx_description
1 polymer ?
#
loop_
_entity_poly.entity_id
_entity_poly.type
_entity_poly.pdbx_seq_one_letter_code
_entity_poly.pdbx_strand_id
1 'polypeptide(L)'
;DITIYNLLLKVSSIDGQMKLDALDVDSDQGKVTASGNAQLQDNWPVDITLNGTLNIDPLKGEKVQLKVGGEVRKKLTVGVDLNGPVAMTLRAETQLAEAGLPLDMEVKSKQLYWPFTGEKAYQADDLLLKFNGKMTDYTLAFSTAVKGQSLPPAKINLNAKGNEQQVNLDKLTVAALEGKTELKALLDWQQAISWRGELTLDGINTAKEVPDWPSKLNGLIKTQGSLYGGSWQMSVPELKITGNVKQNKVDVSGSLQGNSYMQWKIPGLHLALGPNSADVKGELGVKDLNLDATIDAPHLDNALPGLGGTAKGLVKVRGTVDAPQLLADITARALRWQELSVAQVNVKGDVKSTDQIGGNLDVRVDRISQPGVNISLVQLNAKGNEKQHDLQLRVQGDPVSGQLSLAGSFDRKAERWKGSLSNTRFQTPVGPVALTRDIALDYRNLEQKISIGPHCWTNPNAELCVPQTIDAGASGRAVVNLNRFDLAMLKPFMPEATQASGVFSGNADVSWDTTKEGLPQGKVTLSGRNVKVTQTVNDAPLPVAFDTLNLTADLHNNRAQLGWLIRLTNNGQLDGQVQVTDPQGRRNLGGNVNISNFSLAMINPIFSRGEKAEGRLNARLTLGGNVQSPQLFGQMQLNGVDIDGNFMPFDMQPSQLAMNFTGT
;
A
#
# COMPACT_ATOMS: atom_id res chain seq x y z
N ASP A 1 -12.65 30.12 -14.88
CA ASP A 1 -13.11 31.39 -15.48
C ASP A 1 -12.33 32.54 -14.88
N ILE A 2 -12.14 33.63 -15.64
CA ILE A 2 -11.49 34.87 -15.20
C ILE A 2 -12.55 35.95 -15.15
N THR A 3 -12.74 36.56 -14.00
CA THR A 3 -13.68 37.67 -13.79
C THR A 3 -12.91 38.97 -13.81
N ILE A 4 -13.14 39.81 -14.83
CA ILE A 4 -12.52 41.14 -14.94
C ILE A 4 -13.43 42.16 -14.26
N TYR A 5 -12.92 42.79 -13.20
CA TYR A 5 -13.62 43.85 -12.47
C TYR A 5 -13.45 45.22 -13.15
N ASN A 6 -12.28 45.47 -13.73
CA ASN A 6 -11.98 46.71 -14.44
C ASN A 6 -11.03 46.46 -15.61
N LEU A 7 -11.26 47.15 -16.73
CA LEU A 7 -10.41 47.15 -17.92
C LEU A 7 -10.33 48.57 -18.48
N LEU A 8 -9.14 49.15 -18.49
CA LEU A 8 -8.82 50.40 -19.17
C LEU A 8 -7.77 50.14 -20.24
N LEU A 9 -8.05 50.58 -21.47
CA LEU A 9 -7.10 50.55 -22.57
C LEU A 9 -7.08 51.93 -23.26
N LYS A 10 -5.92 52.58 -23.24
CA LYS A 10 -5.64 53.83 -23.96
C LYS A 10 -4.48 53.58 -24.91
N VAL A 11 -4.82 53.55 -26.20
CA VAL A 11 -3.87 53.37 -27.29
C VAL A 11 -4.08 54.50 -28.29
N SER A 12 -2.99 55.10 -28.73
CA SER A 12 -2.97 56.02 -29.86
C SER A 12 -2.06 55.46 -30.96
N SER A 13 -2.42 55.70 -32.22
CA SER A 13 -1.63 55.28 -33.37
C SER A 13 -1.68 56.38 -34.42
N ILE A 14 -0.55 57.02 -34.67
CA ILE A 14 -0.42 58.09 -35.69
C ILE A 14 0.80 57.74 -36.54
N ASP A 15 0.62 57.70 -37.86
CA ASP A 15 1.71 57.46 -38.83
C ASP A 15 2.63 56.28 -38.45
N GLY A 16 2.03 55.14 -38.08
CA GLY A 16 2.76 53.92 -37.71
C GLY A 16 3.45 53.96 -36.35
N GLN A 17 3.36 55.05 -35.58
CA GLN A 17 3.78 55.13 -34.17
C GLN A 17 2.59 54.78 -33.27
N MET A 18 2.61 53.58 -32.71
CA MET A 18 1.66 53.15 -31.69
C MET A 18 2.20 53.50 -30.30
N LYS A 19 1.37 54.13 -29.48
CA LYS A 19 1.65 54.42 -28.09
C LYS A 19 0.57 53.79 -27.23
N LEU A 20 1.00 52.88 -26.36
CA LEU A 20 0.20 52.37 -25.26
C LEU A 20 0.34 53.32 -24.08
N ASP A 21 -0.55 54.29 -23.99
CA ASP A 21 -0.57 55.26 -22.89
C ASP A 21 -0.91 54.58 -21.56
N ALA A 22 -1.86 53.64 -21.57
CA ALA A 22 -2.19 52.82 -20.42
C ALA A 22 -2.97 51.56 -20.82
N LEU A 23 -2.59 50.41 -20.26
CA LEU A 23 -3.43 49.24 -20.04
C LEU A 23 -3.54 49.05 -18.53
N ASP A 24 -4.74 48.92 -17.99
CA ASP A 24 -4.99 48.55 -16.60
C ASP A 24 -6.09 47.50 -16.55
N VAL A 25 -5.80 46.35 -15.95
CA VAL A 25 -6.70 45.20 -15.83
C VAL A 25 -6.74 44.80 -14.36
N ASP A 26 -7.94 44.77 -13.79
CA ASP A 26 -8.19 44.24 -12.44
C ASP A 26 -9.13 43.04 -12.57
N SER A 27 -8.72 41.90 -12.00
CA SER A 27 -9.46 40.64 -12.10
C SER A 27 -9.39 39.84 -10.81
N ASP A 28 -10.25 38.82 -10.69
CA ASP A 28 -10.16 37.82 -9.64
C ASP A 28 -8.81 37.10 -9.60
N GLN A 29 -8.12 37.00 -10.74
CA GLN A 29 -6.80 36.38 -10.87
C GLN A 29 -5.61 37.32 -10.66
N GLY A 30 -5.84 38.62 -10.50
CA GLY A 30 -4.77 39.60 -10.24
C GLY A 30 -4.95 40.91 -10.99
N LYS A 31 -3.92 41.77 -10.87
CA LYS A 31 -3.85 43.10 -11.49
C LYS A 31 -2.72 43.17 -12.49
N VAL A 32 -2.94 43.88 -13.61
CA VAL A 32 -1.91 44.11 -14.64
C VAL A 32 -2.00 45.55 -15.11
N THR A 33 -0.87 46.26 -15.11
CA THR A 33 -0.72 47.55 -15.78
C THR A 33 0.35 47.46 -16.85
N ALA A 34 0.16 48.11 -17.99
CA ALA A 34 1.20 48.21 -19.01
C ALA A 34 1.20 49.58 -19.69
N SER A 35 2.37 50.02 -20.12
CA SER A 35 2.56 51.23 -20.91
C SER A 35 3.80 51.08 -21.78
N GLY A 36 3.88 51.86 -22.85
CA GLY A 36 5.02 51.80 -23.75
C GLY A 36 4.71 52.31 -25.15
N ASN A 37 5.69 52.17 -26.04
CA ASN A 37 5.60 52.59 -27.42
C ASN A 37 6.04 51.45 -28.34
N ALA A 38 5.46 51.40 -29.53
CA ALA A 38 5.84 50.51 -30.61
C ALA A 38 5.68 51.25 -31.93
N GLN A 39 6.72 51.31 -32.76
CA GLN A 39 6.61 51.87 -34.10
C GLN A 39 6.61 50.72 -35.09
N LEU A 40 5.60 50.63 -35.98
CA LEU A 40 5.50 49.59 -37.00
C LEU A 40 6.16 49.99 -38.33
N GLN A 41 7.15 50.88 -38.26
CA GLN A 41 7.98 51.33 -39.38
C GLN A 41 9.45 50.96 -39.13
N ASP A 42 10.25 50.99 -40.19
CA ASP A 42 11.67 50.63 -40.16
C ASP A 42 11.92 49.21 -39.59
N ASN A 43 12.70 49.08 -38.52
CA ASN A 43 13.03 47.80 -37.88
C ASN A 43 12.10 47.45 -36.71
N TRP A 44 10.98 48.18 -36.60
CA TRP A 44 9.95 47.99 -35.58
C TRP A 44 10.44 48.18 -34.14
N PRO A 45 10.87 49.40 -33.74
CA PRO A 45 11.30 49.66 -32.38
C PRO A 45 10.13 49.54 -31.38
N VAL A 46 10.39 48.89 -30.25
CA VAL A 46 9.46 48.68 -29.14
C VAL A 46 10.12 49.04 -27.82
N ASP A 47 9.36 49.61 -26.90
CA ASP A 47 9.71 49.77 -25.48
C ASP A 47 8.42 49.68 -24.68
N ILE A 48 8.14 48.49 -24.13
CA ILE A 48 6.91 48.15 -23.42
C ILE A 48 7.30 47.68 -22.02
N THR A 49 6.67 48.26 -21.01
CA THR A 49 6.75 47.82 -19.62
C THR A 49 5.38 47.36 -19.14
N LEU A 50 5.33 46.17 -18.56
CA LEU A 50 4.16 45.58 -17.94
C LEU A 50 4.48 45.26 -16.48
N ASN A 51 3.63 45.68 -15.55
CA ASN A 51 3.71 45.33 -14.14
C ASN A 51 2.44 44.57 -13.76
N GLY A 52 2.56 43.49 -13.00
CA GLY A 52 1.43 42.68 -12.58
C GLY A 52 1.56 42.21 -11.14
N THR A 53 0.44 41.84 -10.54
CA THR A 53 0.39 41.14 -9.26
C THR A 53 -0.61 40.00 -9.38
N LEU A 54 -0.14 38.77 -9.22
CA LEU A 54 -0.96 37.57 -9.34
C LEU A 54 -1.79 37.34 -8.07
N ASN A 55 -3.03 36.90 -8.24
CA ASN A 55 -3.95 36.52 -7.16
C ASN A 55 -4.48 35.08 -7.36
N ILE A 56 -3.61 34.19 -7.84
CA ILE A 56 -3.92 32.78 -8.11
C ILE A 56 -2.97 31.88 -7.33
N ASP A 57 -3.49 30.90 -6.60
CA ASP A 57 -2.65 29.91 -5.94
C ASP A 57 -1.97 29.00 -6.99
N PRO A 58 -0.71 28.57 -6.79
CA PRO A 58 0.15 28.82 -5.63
C PRO A 58 1.02 30.10 -5.75
N LEU A 59 0.74 31.01 -6.69
CA LEU A 59 1.54 32.21 -6.97
C LEU A 59 0.89 33.50 -6.42
N LYS A 60 -0.03 33.36 -5.47
CA LYS A 60 -0.78 34.50 -4.93
C LYS A 60 0.19 35.49 -4.26
N GLY A 61 0.12 36.75 -4.69
CA GLY A 61 0.99 37.83 -4.25
C GLY A 61 2.27 38.00 -5.07
N GLU A 62 2.53 37.15 -6.07
CA GLU A 62 3.69 37.28 -6.97
C GLU A 62 3.60 38.57 -7.79
N LYS A 63 4.64 39.40 -7.71
CA LYS A 63 4.76 40.61 -8.50
C LYS A 63 5.60 40.32 -9.74
N VAL A 64 5.07 40.68 -10.90
CA VAL A 64 5.70 40.47 -12.20
C VAL A 64 6.05 41.84 -12.78
N GLN A 65 7.29 42.06 -13.17
CA GLN A 65 7.67 43.17 -14.04
C GLN A 65 8.28 42.62 -15.32
N LEU A 66 7.64 42.87 -16.45
CA LEU A 66 8.12 42.52 -17.78
C LEU A 66 8.50 43.80 -18.51
N LYS A 67 9.70 43.83 -19.09
CA LYS A 67 10.16 44.88 -20.00
C LYS A 67 10.57 44.26 -21.33
N VAL A 68 10.06 44.80 -22.41
CA VAL A 68 10.41 44.40 -23.78
C VAL A 68 10.91 45.65 -24.50
N GLY A 69 12.14 45.62 -24.99
CA GLY A 69 12.78 46.78 -25.61
C GLY A 69 13.62 46.43 -26.83
N GLY A 70 13.87 47.38 -27.73
CA GLY A 70 14.78 47.22 -28.88
C GLY A 70 14.04 47.28 -30.21
N GLU A 71 14.57 46.64 -31.25
CA GLU A 71 14.02 46.63 -32.61
C GLU A 71 13.60 45.20 -32.98
N VAL A 72 12.31 44.93 -33.13
CA VAL A 72 11.77 43.56 -33.34
C VAL A 72 12.39 42.86 -34.54
N ARG A 73 12.70 43.59 -35.62
CA ARG A 73 13.34 43.04 -36.83
C ARG A 73 14.85 42.89 -36.76
N LYS A 74 15.51 43.44 -35.72
CA LYS A 74 16.95 43.37 -35.53
C LYS A 74 17.31 42.67 -34.23
N LYS A 75 17.06 43.32 -33.11
CA LYS A 75 17.53 42.92 -31.79
C LYS A 75 16.50 43.31 -30.74
N LEU A 76 15.90 42.31 -30.10
CA LEU A 76 14.92 42.44 -29.04
C LEU A 76 15.55 42.08 -27.70
N THR A 77 15.25 42.85 -26.67
CA THR A 77 15.64 42.61 -25.28
C THR A 77 14.40 42.37 -24.45
N VAL A 78 14.43 41.36 -23.60
CA VAL A 78 13.33 40.99 -22.69
C VAL A 78 13.89 40.87 -21.28
N GLY A 79 13.30 41.59 -20.34
CA GLY A 79 13.59 41.47 -18.92
C GLY A 79 12.34 41.08 -18.16
N VAL A 80 12.43 40.05 -17.33
CA VAL A 80 11.37 39.68 -16.38
C VAL A 80 11.96 39.70 -14.97
N ASP A 81 11.31 40.41 -14.07
CA ASP A 81 11.59 40.39 -12.64
C ASP A 81 10.36 39.89 -11.89
N LEU A 82 10.52 38.77 -11.21
CA LEU A 82 9.53 38.15 -10.34
C LEU A 82 9.94 38.42 -8.88
N ASN A 83 9.00 38.90 -8.08
CA ASN A 83 9.17 39.16 -6.67
C ASN A 83 7.95 38.67 -5.88
N GLY A 84 8.13 37.57 -5.15
CA GLY A 84 7.08 36.88 -4.43
C GLY A 84 7.46 35.42 -4.14
N PRO A 85 6.49 34.48 -4.14
CA PRO A 85 6.74 33.04 -4.00
C PRO A 85 7.81 32.46 -4.94
N VAL A 86 7.97 33.03 -6.14
CA VAL A 86 8.96 32.64 -7.16
C VAL A 86 9.85 33.84 -7.49
N ALA A 87 10.71 34.21 -6.54
CA ALA A 87 11.67 35.29 -6.76
C ALA A 87 12.73 34.90 -7.80
N MET A 88 12.69 35.50 -8.99
CA MET A 88 13.54 35.14 -10.13
C MET A 88 13.71 36.33 -11.07
N THR A 89 14.88 36.44 -11.71
CA THR A 89 15.10 37.38 -12.80
C THR A 89 15.45 36.62 -14.08
N LEU A 90 14.84 37.02 -15.20
CA LEU A 90 15.17 36.55 -16.54
C LEU A 90 15.60 37.76 -17.37
N ARG A 91 16.71 37.62 -18.08
CA ARG A 91 17.19 38.59 -19.07
C ARG A 91 17.46 37.83 -20.34
N ALA A 92 16.84 38.25 -21.43
CA ALA A 92 16.99 37.63 -22.72
C ALA A 92 17.24 38.67 -23.80
N GLU A 93 18.01 38.30 -24.81
CA GLU A 93 18.30 39.06 -25.99
C GLU A 93 18.16 38.14 -27.20
N THR A 94 17.44 38.57 -28.23
CA THR A 94 17.15 37.71 -29.38
C THR A 94 16.98 38.49 -30.68
N GLN A 95 17.24 37.82 -31.80
CA GLN A 95 17.08 38.38 -33.14
C GLN A 95 16.01 37.57 -33.88
N LEU A 96 14.73 37.93 -33.68
CA LEU A 96 13.59 37.15 -34.15
C LEU A 96 13.53 36.97 -35.68
N ALA A 97 14.13 37.90 -36.43
CA ALA A 97 14.17 37.87 -37.89
C ALA A 97 15.35 37.06 -38.47
N GLU A 98 16.26 36.56 -37.62
CA GLU A 98 17.37 35.73 -38.07
C GLU A 98 17.02 34.23 -38.02
N ALA A 99 17.37 33.52 -39.09
CA ALA A 99 17.23 32.07 -39.13
C ALA A 99 18.02 31.39 -38.00
N GLY A 100 17.40 30.40 -37.37
CA GLY A 100 17.94 29.71 -36.20
C GLY A 100 17.71 30.43 -34.87
N LEU A 101 17.00 31.57 -34.84
CA LEU A 101 16.59 32.29 -33.62
C LEU A 101 17.73 32.47 -32.60
N PRO A 102 18.73 33.34 -32.87
CA PRO A 102 19.74 33.70 -31.89
C PRO A 102 19.08 34.10 -30.57
N LEU A 103 19.49 33.49 -29.47
CA LEU A 103 18.99 33.75 -28.14
C LEU A 103 20.14 33.72 -27.13
N ASP A 104 20.28 34.82 -26.41
CA ASP A 104 21.10 34.94 -25.22
C ASP A 104 20.17 35.14 -24.03
N MET A 105 20.05 34.12 -23.17
CA MET A 105 19.16 34.14 -22.03
C MET A 105 19.93 33.81 -20.75
N GLU A 106 19.68 34.59 -19.70
CA GLU A 106 20.15 34.34 -18.35
C GLU A 106 18.96 34.35 -17.40
N VAL A 107 18.82 33.29 -16.61
CA VAL A 107 17.84 33.18 -15.53
C VAL A 107 18.58 33.04 -14.21
N LYS A 108 18.20 33.86 -13.23
CA LYS A 108 18.81 33.88 -11.90
C LYS A 108 17.73 33.81 -10.83
N SER A 109 17.97 32.99 -9.81
CA SER A 109 17.26 33.10 -8.54
C SER A 109 18.22 32.86 -7.40
N LYS A 110 18.16 33.71 -6.37
CA LYS A 110 18.94 33.48 -5.15
C LYS A 110 18.43 32.27 -4.40
N GLN A 111 17.12 32.08 -4.38
CA GLN A 111 16.47 31.06 -3.56
C GLN A 111 15.04 30.80 -4.07
N LEU A 112 14.75 29.54 -4.37
CA LEU A 112 13.43 29.02 -4.73
C LEU A 112 13.05 27.91 -3.76
N TYR A 113 11.74 27.77 -3.50
CA TYR A 113 11.20 26.71 -2.67
C TYR A 113 10.12 25.94 -3.41
N TRP A 114 9.95 24.66 -3.09
CA TRP A 114 8.81 23.87 -3.54
C TRP A 114 8.22 23.08 -2.36
N PRO A 115 6.89 23.05 -2.19
CA PRO A 115 5.89 23.87 -2.87
C PRO A 115 6.09 25.38 -2.68
N PHE A 116 5.58 26.20 -3.61
CA PHE A 116 5.70 27.67 -3.55
C PHE A 116 4.87 28.30 -2.41
N THR A 117 3.87 27.58 -1.90
CA THR A 117 3.04 27.96 -0.76
C THR A 117 2.99 26.84 0.27
N GLY A 118 2.78 27.19 1.55
CA GLY A 118 2.73 26.22 2.64
C GLY A 118 4.11 25.81 3.16
N GLU A 119 4.24 24.55 3.59
CA GLU A 119 5.48 24.04 4.16
C GLU A 119 6.54 23.80 3.06
N LYS A 120 7.71 24.41 3.22
CA LYS A 120 8.81 24.35 2.26
C LYS A 120 9.52 23.01 2.37
N ALA A 121 9.19 22.09 1.47
CA ALA A 121 9.79 20.75 1.45
C ALA A 121 11.15 20.71 0.73
N TYR A 122 11.33 21.51 -0.31
CA TYR A 122 12.54 21.55 -1.13
C TYR A 122 12.98 22.99 -1.35
N GLN A 123 14.28 23.17 -1.52
CA GLN A 123 14.91 24.45 -1.73
C GLN A 123 15.99 24.32 -2.81
N ALA A 124 16.04 25.31 -3.70
CA ALA A 124 17.12 25.53 -4.66
C ALA A 124 17.73 26.92 -4.44
N ASP A 125 19.03 26.95 -4.19
CA ASP A 125 19.83 28.15 -3.93
C ASP A 125 20.71 28.46 -5.13
N ASP A 126 20.97 29.75 -5.33
CA ASP A 126 21.88 30.28 -6.36
C ASP A 126 21.64 29.66 -7.75
N LEU A 127 20.38 29.56 -8.15
CA LEU A 127 20.00 29.09 -9.47
C LEU A 127 20.52 30.06 -10.52
N LEU A 128 21.30 29.53 -11.45
CA LEU A 128 21.76 30.22 -12.65
C LEU A 128 21.55 29.31 -13.84
N LEU A 129 20.82 29.78 -14.84
CA LEU A 129 20.66 29.15 -16.14
C LEU A 129 21.12 30.14 -17.20
N LYS A 130 21.98 29.70 -18.11
CA LYS A 130 22.42 30.46 -19.28
C LYS A 130 22.18 29.65 -20.54
N PHE A 131 21.61 30.30 -21.54
CA PHE A 131 21.48 29.79 -22.89
C PHE A 131 22.09 30.84 -23.83
N ASN A 132 22.92 30.41 -24.78
CA ASN A 132 23.59 31.31 -25.73
C ASN A 132 23.74 30.61 -27.07
N GLY A 133 23.41 31.32 -28.16
CA GLY A 133 23.57 30.84 -29.53
C GLY A 133 22.26 30.69 -30.30
N LYS A 134 22.29 29.91 -31.39
CA LYS A 134 21.14 29.63 -32.27
C LYS A 134 20.58 28.24 -31.96
N MET A 135 19.33 27.98 -32.31
CA MET A 135 18.75 26.63 -32.25
C MET A 135 19.55 25.59 -33.06
N THR A 136 20.32 26.01 -34.06
CA THR A 136 21.22 25.16 -34.83
C THR A 136 22.60 24.94 -34.19
N ASP A 137 22.98 25.76 -33.21
CA ASP A 137 24.24 25.68 -32.45
C ASP A 137 24.13 26.55 -31.19
N TYR A 138 23.79 25.92 -30.06
CA TYR A 138 23.63 26.59 -28.76
C TYR A 138 24.48 25.96 -27.67
N THR A 139 24.73 26.75 -26.64
CA THR A 139 25.32 26.33 -25.37
C THR A 139 24.33 26.55 -24.23
N LEU A 140 24.32 25.62 -23.28
CA LEU A 140 23.49 25.62 -22.08
C LEU A 140 24.40 25.43 -20.86
N ALA A 141 24.33 26.35 -19.91
CA ALA A 141 24.99 26.20 -18.62
C ALA A 141 23.97 26.35 -17.50
N PHE A 142 23.97 25.44 -16.53
CA PHE A 142 23.07 25.47 -15.38
C PHE A 142 23.83 25.16 -14.09
N SER A 143 23.57 25.92 -13.03
CA SER A 143 24.10 25.65 -11.71
C SER A 143 23.08 25.97 -10.62
N THR A 144 23.01 25.13 -9.59
CA THR A 144 22.21 25.39 -8.38
C THR A 144 22.69 24.52 -7.22
N ALA A 145 22.41 24.93 -5.98
CA ALA A 145 22.51 24.06 -4.81
C ALA A 145 21.10 23.68 -4.32
N VAL A 146 20.82 22.40 -4.13
CA VAL A 146 19.50 21.92 -3.70
C VAL A 146 19.57 21.21 -2.36
N LYS A 147 18.47 21.24 -1.59
CA LYS A 147 18.26 20.45 -0.38
C LYS A 147 16.77 20.29 -0.12
N GLY A 148 16.36 19.30 0.66
CA GLY A 148 14.96 19.15 1.03
C GLY A 148 14.67 17.95 1.91
N GLN A 149 13.38 17.71 2.14
CA GLN A 149 12.91 16.54 2.88
C GLN A 149 13.34 15.27 2.15
N SER A 150 14.13 14.42 2.83
CA SER A 150 14.73 13.20 2.25
C SER A 150 15.65 13.43 1.05
N LEU A 151 16.04 14.67 0.77
CA LEU A 151 17.00 15.02 -0.28
C LEU A 151 18.25 15.61 0.37
N PRO A 152 19.39 14.88 0.36
CA PRO A 152 20.64 15.40 0.90
C PRO A 152 21.08 16.66 0.14
N PRO A 153 21.74 17.62 0.81
CA PRO A 153 22.27 18.79 0.14
C PRO A 153 23.18 18.41 -1.03
N ALA A 154 22.93 18.99 -2.20
CA ALA A 154 23.63 18.70 -3.44
C ALA A 154 23.95 19.98 -4.22
N LYS A 155 25.11 20.05 -4.86
CA LYS A 155 25.44 21.09 -5.85
C LYS A 155 25.39 20.49 -7.25
N ILE A 156 24.56 21.04 -8.11
CA ILE A 156 24.36 20.61 -9.49
C ILE A 156 25.03 21.63 -10.41
N ASN A 157 25.84 21.15 -11.36
CA ASN A 157 26.40 21.94 -12.44
C ASN A 157 26.27 21.18 -13.75
N LEU A 158 25.75 21.81 -14.80
CA LEU A 158 25.54 21.24 -16.12
C LEU A 158 26.12 22.18 -17.16
N ASN A 159 26.93 21.64 -18.06
CA ASN A 159 27.28 22.28 -19.32
C ASN A 159 26.89 21.36 -20.46
N ALA A 160 26.19 21.89 -21.44
CA ALA A 160 25.77 21.18 -22.63
C ALA A 160 25.84 22.07 -23.87
N LYS A 161 25.93 21.43 -25.03
CA LYS A 161 25.83 22.07 -26.33
C LYS A 161 24.85 21.29 -27.17
N GLY A 162 24.12 21.94 -28.05
CA GLY A 162 23.12 21.24 -28.83
C GLY A 162 22.69 21.99 -30.07
N ASN A 163 21.79 21.33 -30.79
CA ASN A 163 21.08 21.86 -31.92
C ASN A 163 19.68 21.23 -32.00
N GLU A 164 18.97 21.45 -33.11
CA GLU A 164 17.63 20.91 -33.35
C GLU A 164 17.55 19.38 -33.40
N GLN A 165 18.67 18.68 -33.43
CA GLN A 165 18.76 17.23 -33.66
C GLN A 165 19.46 16.49 -32.51
N GLN A 166 20.27 17.15 -31.70
CA GLN A 166 21.03 16.51 -30.63
C GLN A 166 21.42 17.48 -29.50
N VAL A 167 21.66 16.93 -28.33
CA VAL A 167 22.32 17.61 -27.20
C VAL A 167 23.47 16.75 -26.69
N ASN A 168 24.66 17.35 -26.67
CA ASN A 168 25.85 16.84 -26.01
C ASN A 168 25.98 17.47 -24.61
N LEU A 169 25.82 16.65 -23.57
CA LEU A 169 26.14 16.99 -22.19
C LEU A 169 27.66 16.83 -22.03
N ASP A 170 28.40 17.92 -22.20
CA ASP A 170 29.85 17.98 -21.97
C ASP A 170 30.19 17.48 -20.55
N LYS A 171 29.41 17.93 -19.57
CA LYS A 171 29.51 17.52 -18.17
C LYS A 171 28.29 17.93 -17.36
N LEU A 172 27.58 16.96 -16.79
CA LEU A 172 26.70 17.14 -15.63
C LEU A 172 27.44 16.65 -14.39
N THR A 173 27.49 17.46 -13.33
CA THR A 173 28.10 17.13 -12.05
C THR A 173 27.11 17.35 -10.93
N VAL A 174 26.93 16.34 -10.09
CA VAL A 174 26.16 16.41 -8.85
C VAL A 174 27.10 16.10 -7.70
N ALA A 175 27.45 17.10 -6.90
CA ALA A 175 28.23 16.93 -5.68
C ALA A 175 27.29 16.83 -4.48
N ALA A 176 27.14 15.63 -3.94
CA ALA A 176 26.25 15.29 -2.84
C ALA A 176 26.87 14.15 -2.02
N LEU A 177 26.40 13.92 -0.80
CA LEU A 177 26.84 12.77 0.01
C LEU A 177 28.37 12.69 0.18
N GLU A 178 29.03 13.85 0.33
CA GLU A 178 30.51 13.97 0.42
C GLU A 178 31.30 13.41 -0.77
N GLY A 179 30.60 13.08 -1.86
CA GLY A 179 31.16 12.56 -3.11
C GLY A 179 30.67 13.34 -4.32
N LYS A 180 30.90 12.76 -5.49
CA LYS A 180 30.63 13.38 -6.77
C LYS A 180 30.12 12.35 -7.78
N THR A 181 29.04 12.71 -8.46
CA THR A 181 28.52 11.99 -9.61
C THR A 181 28.74 12.83 -10.85
N GLU A 182 29.34 12.29 -11.90
CA GLU A 182 29.48 12.96 -13.19
C GLU A 182 28.81 12.16 -14.30
N LEU A 183 28.06 12.84 -15.17
CA LEU A 183 27.46 12.27 -16.37
C LEU A 183 27.97 13.03 -17.60
N LYS A 184 28.48 12.28 -18.58
CA LYS A 184 28.68 12.75 -19.95
C LYS A 184 27.73 12.00 -20.84
N ALA A 185 26.99 12.69 -21.70
CA ALA A 185 26.02 12.03 -22.55
C ALA A 185 25.82 12.74 -23.88
N LEU A 186 25.56 11.97 -24.93
CA LEU A 186 25.03 12.46 -26.19
C LEU A 186 23.61 11.91 -26.32
N LEU A 187 22.64 12.81 -26.50
CA LEU A 187 21.26 12.50 -26.83
C LEU A 187 20.99 13.00 -28.25
N ASP A 188 20.59 12.13 -29.16
CA ASP A 188 20.30 12.43 -30.56
C ASP A 188 18.85 12.04 -30.85
N TRP A 189 18.12 12.86 -31.59
CA TRP A 189 16.75 12.60 -32.04
C TRP A 189 16.55 12.95 -33.52
N GLN A 190 17.61 12.97 -34.34
CA GLN A 190 17.55 13.28 -35.76
C GLN A 190 16.64 12.32 -36.53
N GLN A 191 16.69 11.04 -36.18
CA GLN A 191 15.86 9.98 -36.77
C GLN A 191 15.02 9.26 -35.71
N ALA A 192 15.64 8.94 -34.58
CA ALA A 192 15.08 8.25 -33.44
C ALA A 192 15.77 8.78 -32.18
N ILE A 193 15.08 8.77 -31.03
CA ILE A 193 15.73 9.11 -29.78
C ILE A 193 16.81 8.05 -29.51
N SER A 194 18.07 8.45 -29.45
CA SER A 194 19.19 7.58 -29.13
C SER A 194 20.13 8.26 -28.16
N TRP A 195 20.78 7.46 -27.32
CA TRP A 195 21.70 8.00 -26.32
C TRP A 195 22.97 7.17 -26.20
N ARG A 196 24.04 7.85 -25.80
CA ARG A 196 25.25 7.26 -25.26
C ARG A 196 25.63 8.05 -24.01
N GLY A 197 25.74 7.38 -22.87
CA GLY A 197 26.04 8.01 -21.59
C GLY A 197 27.16 7.27 -20.84
N GLU A 198 28.00 8.03 -20.17
CA GLU A 198 28.99 7.56 -19.20
C GLU A 198 28.73 8.25 -17.86
N LEU A 199 28.39 7.46 -16.86
CA LEU A 199 28.15 7.89 -15.48
C LEU A 199 29.31 7.43 -14.61
N THR A 200 29.96 8.37 -13.92
CA THR A 200 30.98 8.08 -12.92
C THR A 200 30.49 8.47 -11.53
N LEU A 201 30.78 7.61 -10.56
CA LEU A 201 30.56 7.86 -9.13
C LEU A 201 31.94 7.91 -8.47
N ASP A 202 32.20 8.94 -7.68
CA ASP A 202 33.44 9.14 -6.95
C ASP A 202 33.13 9.45 -5.48
N GLY A 203 33.44 8.49 -4.60
CA GLY A 203 33.38 8.66 -3.16
C GLY A 203 31.99 8.88 -2.57
N ILE A 204 30.91 8.37 -3.17
CA ILE A 204 29.54 8.55 -2.68
C ILE A 204 29.39 7.95 -1.28
N ASN A 205 29.19 8.80 -0.26
CA ASN A 205 29.17 8.43 1.16
C ASN A 205 27.77 8.50 1.77
N THR A 206 27.16 7.34 2.05
CA THR A 206 25.80 7.29 2.63
C THR A 206 25.76 7.27 4.15
N ALA A 207 26.89 7.43 4.85
CA ALA A 207 26.96 7.24 6.31
C ALA A 207 26.04 8.18 7.12
N LYS A 208 25.75 9.38 6.60
CA LYS A 208 24.82 10.33 7.25
C LYS A 208 23.35 10.00 7.01
N GLU A 209 23.02 9.56 5.79
CA GLU A 209 21.64 9.28 5.39
C GLU A 209 21.17 7.88 5.81
N VAL A 210 22.09 6.91 5.81
CA VAL A 210 21.83 5.51 6.16
C VAL A 210 22.87 5.04 7.18
N PRO A 211 22.80 5.52 8.44
CA PRO A 211 23.84 5.27 9.46
C PRO A 211 23.95 3.79 9.87
N ASP A 212 22.88 3.02 9.74
CA ASP A 212 22.90 1.57 10.02
C ASP A 212 23.60 0.77 8.92
N TRP A 213 23.80 1.37 7.76
CA TRP A 213 24.38 0.75 6.57
C TRP A 213 25.24 1.75 5.77
N PRO A 214 26.31 2.29 6.39
CA PRO A 214 27.14 3.30 5.77
C PRO A 214 27.89 2.70 4.58
N SER A 215 27.96 3.43 3.47
CA SER A 215 28.69 3.01 2.27
C SER A 215 29.57 4.13 1.75
N LYS A 216 30.67 3.76 1.10
CA LYS A 216 31.51 4.65 0.30
C LYS A 216 31.76 3.99 -1.05
N LEU A 217 31.12 4.48 -2.09
CA LEU A 217 31.05 3.82 -3.39
C LEU A 217 31.67 4.67 -4.51
N ASN A 218 32.38 3.99 -5.40
CA ASN A 218 32.85 4.49 -6.68
C ASN A 218 32.22 3.66 -7.79
N GLY A 219 32.10 4.22 -8.99
CA GLY A 219 31.51 3.47 -10.09
C GLY A 219 31.75 4.08 -11.46
N LEU A 220 31.62 3.24 -12.47
CA LEU A 220 31.63 3.57 -13.87
C LEU A 220 30.52 2.77 -14.54
N ILE A 221 29.56 3.47 -15.14
CA ILE A 221 28.43 2.88 -15.84
C ILE A 221 28.37 3.51 -17.23
N LYS A 222 28.61 2.71 -18.25
CA LYS A 222 28.40 3.11 -19.65
C LYS A 222 27.09 2.55 -20.13
N THR A 223 26.27 3.39 -20.74
CA THR A 223 24.98 3.01 -21.30
C THR A 223 24.84 3.54 -22.71
N GLN A 224 24.15 2.79 -23.56
CA GLN A 224 23.73 3.26 -24.86
C GLN A 224 22.40 2.63 -25.23
N GLY A 225 21.61 3.31 -26.04
CA GLY A 225 20.32 2.78 -26.46
C GLY A 225 19.60 3.66 -27.46
N SER A 226 18.44 3.21 -27.87
CA SER A 226 17.55 3.95 -28.76
C SER A 226 16.09 3.59 -28.54
N LEU A 227 15.20 4.54 -28.82
CA LEU A 227 13.76 4.44 -28.80
C LEU A 227 13.23 4.89 -30.18
N TYR A 228 12.64 3.96 -30.92
CA TYR A 228 12.07 4.20 -32.25
C TYR A 228 10.73 3.47 -32.39
N GLY A 229 9.69 4.17 -32.85
CA GLY A 229 8.37 3.56 -33.09
C GLY A 229 7.78 2.86 -31.86
N GLY A 230 8.04 3.37 -30.65
CA GLY A 230 7.60 2.76 -29.38
C GLY A 230 8.43 1.57 -28.90
N SER A 231 9.42 1.12 -29.68
CA SER A 231 10.35 0.05 -29.29
C SER A 231 11.69 0.63 -28.83
N TRP A 232 12.18 0.16 -27.69
CA TRP A 232 13.47 0.49 -27.12
C TRP A 232 14.46 -0.67 -27.24
N GLN A 233 15.74 -0.33 -27.37
CA GLN A 233 16.87 -1.23 -27.16
C GLN A 233 17.92 -0.52 -26.31
N MET A 234 18.60 -1.27 -25.45
CA MET A 234 19.60 -0.72 -24.53
C MET A 234 20.75 -1.71 -24.35
N SER A 235 21.94 -1.18 -24.18
CA SER A 235 23.14 -1.90 -23.79
C SER A 235 23.85 -1.13 -22.67
N VAL A 236 24.25 -1.87 -21.65
CA VAL A 236 25.17 -1.45 -20.60
C VAL A 236 26.47 -2.24 -20.82
N PRO A 237 27.36 -1.76 -21.71
CA PRO A 237 28.60 -2.47 -22.02
C PRO A 237 29.57 -2.56 -20.84
N GLU A 238 29.46 -1.63 -19.89
CA GLU A 238 30.28 -1.63 -18.69
C GLU A 238 29.44 -1.15 -17.50
N LEU A 239 29.26 -2.04 -16.53
CA LEU A 239 28.79 -1.75 -15.20
C LEU A 239 29.94 -2.10 -14.25
N LYS A 240 30.43 -1.14 -13.49
CA LYS A 240 31.43 -1.36 -12.44
C LYS A 240 31.11 -0.50 -11.24
N ILE A 241 30.89 -1.09 -10.07
CA ILE A 241 30.74 -0.38 -8.81
C ILE A 241 31.67 -1.03 -7.79
N THR A 242 32.50 -0.23 -7.15
CA THR A 242 33.49 -0.68 -6.17
C THR A 242 33.42 0.20 -4.93
N GLY A 243 33.98 -0.26 -3.83
CA GLY A 243 34.07 0.55 -2.62
C GLY A 243 33.82 -0.31 -1.42
N ASN A 244 33.18 0.26 -0.39
CA ASN A 244 32.86 -0.48 0.81
C ASN A 244 31.46 -0.16 1.30
N VAL A 245 30.84 -1.14 1.93
CA VAL A 245 29.62 -1.02 2.70
C VAL A 245 29.96 -1.57 4.08
N LYS A 246 29.90 -0.72 5.10
CA LYS A 246 30.60 -0.94 6.38
C LYS A 246 32.08 -1.25 6.12
N GLN A 247 32.55 -2.41 6.58
CA GLN A 247 33.92 -2.91 6.36
C GLN A 247 34.00 -3.89 5.17
N ASN A 248 32.88 -4.17 4.50
CA ASN A 248 32.83 -5.15 3.42
C ASN A 248 33.07 -4.48 2.08
N LYS A 249 34.02 -5.03 1.31
CA LYS A 249 34.29 -4.59 -0.06
C LYS A 249 33.08 -4.86 -0.94
N VAL A 250 32.66 -3.86 -1.71
CA VAL A 250 31.70 -4.02 -2.81
C VAL A 250 32.47 -4.22 -4.11
N ASP A 251 32.02 -5.20 -4.91
CA ASP A 251 32.47 -5.39 -6.28
C ASP A 251 31.29 -5.86 -7.13
N VAL A 252 30.71 -4.92 -7.87
CA VAL A 252 29.68 -5.20 -8.87
C VAL A 252 30.30 -4.97 -10.22
N SER A 253 30.30 -6.00 -11.07
CA SER A 253 30.83 -5.87 -12.42
C SER A 253 30.01 -6.66 -13.44
N GLY A 254 29.90 -6.15 -14.65
CA GLY A 254 29.24 -6.90 -15.71
C GLY A 254 28.86 -6.08 -16.93
N SER A 255 28.12 -6.74 -17.81
CA SER A 255 27.48 -6.12 -18.96
C SER A 255 26.13 -6.77 -19.23
N LEU A 256 25.22 -6.01 -19.82
CA LEU A 256 23.91 -6.49 -20.22
C LEU A 256 23.37 -5.72 -21.43
N GLN A 257 22.54 -6.36 -22.23
CA GLN A 257 21.80 -5.72 -23.31
C GLN A 257 20.38 -6.28 -23.35
N GLY A 258 19.42 -5.44 -23.70
CA GLY A 258 17.99 -5.74 -23.65
C GLY A 258 17.20 -4.94 -24.68
N ASN A 259 15.95 -5.33 -24.92
CA ASN A 259 15.01 -4.57 -25.74
C ASN A 259 13.55 -4.77 -25.30
N SER A 260 12.62 -4.07 -25.97
CA SER A 260 11.18 -4.14 -25.70
C SER A 260 10.55 -5.52 -25.88
N TYR A 261 11.22 -6.46 -26.54
CA TYR A 261 10.74 -7.82 -26.75
C TYR A 261 11.23 -8.80 -25.68
N MET A 262 11.71 -8.28 -24.54
CA MET A 262 12.27 -9.07 -23.43
C MET A 262 13.46 -9.94 -23.85
N GLN A 263 14.19 -9.54 -24.90
CA GLN A 263 15.40 -10.21 -25.35
C GLN A 263 16.60 -9.64 -24.59
N TRP A 264 16.94 -10.26 -23.47
CA TRP A 264 18.09 -9.92 -22.65
C TRP A 264 19.27 -10.84 -22.92
N LYS A 265 20.46 -10.26 -23.01
CA LYS A 265 21.72 -10.99 -22.98
C LYS A 265 22.60 -10.43 -21.87
N ILE A 266 23.02 -11.32 -21.00
CA ILE A 266 23.82 -11.06 -19.81
C ILE A 266 25.07 -11.94 -19.91
N PRO A 267 26.15 -11.47 -20.56
CA PRO A 267 27.39 -12.25 -20.66
C PRO A 267 27.93 -12.67 -19.28
N GLY A 268 27.77 -11.79 -18.30
CA GLY A 268 28.05 -12.03 -16.90
C GLY A 268 27.75 -10.78 -16.08
N LEU A 269 27.08 -10.97 -14.95
CA LEU A 269 26.84 -9.98 -13.92
C LEU A 269 27.30 -10.57 -12.60
N HIS A 270 28.38 -10.04 -12.08
CA HIS A 270 28.97 -10.40 -10.78
C HIS A 270 28.54 -9.36 -9.74
N LEU A 271 28.03 -9.83 -8.61
CA LEU A 271 27.63 -9.03 -7.47
C LEU A 271 28.35 -9.57 -6.23
N ALA A 272 29.27 -8.80 -5.65
CA ALA A 272 29.95 -9.18 -4.42
C ALA A 272 29.85 -8.11 -3.33
N LEU A 273 29.64 -8.60 -2.11
CA LEU A 273 29.65 -7.83 -0.87
C LEU A 273 30.43 -8.61 0.20
N GLY A 274 31.69 -8.22 0.39
CA GLY A 274 32.65 -8.94 1.21
C GLY A 274 32.93 -10.33 0.61
N PRO A 275 32.77 -11.41 1.37
CA PRO A 275 32.96 -12.77 0.88
C PRO A 275 31.73 -13.35 0.17
N ASN A 276 30.59 -12.64 0.18
CA ASN A 276 29.36 -13.11 -0.44
C ASN A 276 29.30 -12.66 -1.89
N SER A 277 28.91 -13.58 -2.77
CA SER A 277 28.80 -13.33 -4.20
C SER A 277 27.54 -13.94 -4.79
N ALA A 278 27.05 -13.29 -5.84
CA ALA A 278 26.05 -13.83 -6.74
C ALA A 278 26.47 -13.53 -8.18
N ASP A 279 26.36 -14.54 -9.04
CA ASP A 279 26.68 -14.42 -10.46
C ASP A 279 25.46 -14.78 -11.29
N VAL A 280 25.15 -13.94 -12.27
CA VAL A 280 24.06 -14.17 -13.23
C VAL A 280 24.63 -14.10 -14.63
N LYS A 281 24.30 -15.09 -15.46
CA LYS A 281 24.70 -15.11 -16.87
C LYS A 281 23.68 -15.81 -17.74
N GLY A 282 23.73 -15.51 -19.02
CA GLY A 282 22.93 -16.16 -20.04
C GLY A 282 22.01 -15.22 -20.80
N GLU A 283 20.97 -15.78 -21.39
CA GLU A 283 20.08 -15.09 -22.30
C GLU A 283 18.61 -15.36 -21.92
N LEU A 284 17.78 -14.34 -22.03
CA LEU A 284 16.33 -14.44 -21.94
C LEU A 284 15.79 -13.96 -23.26
N GLY A 285 15.02 -14.77 -23.95
CA GLY A 285 14.31 -14.38 -25.15
C GLY A 285 13.05 -15.20 -25.29
N VAL A 286 12.08 -14.69 -26.04
CA VAL A 286 10.79 -15.39 -26.28
C VAL A 286 10.99 -16.83 -26.73
N LYS A 287 11.99 -17.06 -27.61
CA LYS A 287 12.30 -18.38 -28.18
C LYS A 287 13.31 -19.20 -27.38
N ASP A 288 14.18 -18.55 -26.62
CA ASP A 288 15.30 -19.21 -25.92
C ASP A 288 15.50 -18.58 -24.55
N LEU A 289 15.13 -19.32 -23.50
CA LEU A 289 15.51 -19.06 -22.13
C LEU A 289 16.75 -19.89 -21.80
N ASN A 290 17.80 -19.23 -21.35
CA ASN A 290 19.01 -19.87 -20.90
C ASN A 290 19.70 -18.98 -19.87
N LEU A 291 19.17 -18.94 -18.65
CA LEU A 291 19.70 -18.14 -17.55
C LEU A 291 20.29 -19.05 -16.48
N ASP A 292 21.50 -18.74 -16.02
CA ASP A 292 22.13 -19.34 -14.86
C ASP A 292 22.35 -18.27 -13.80
N ALA A 293 21.91 -18.55 -12.58
CA ALA A 293 22.23 -17.75 -11.41
C ALA A 293 22.87 -18.65 -10.33
N THR A 294 24.01 -18.24 -9.81
CA THR A 294 24.68 -18.89 -8.69
C THR A 294 24.81 -17.93 -7.53
N ILE A 295 24.58 -18.44 -6.32
CA ILE A 295 24.77 -17.72 -5.07
C ILE A 295 25.83 -18.47 -4.28
N ASP A 296 26.91 -17.79 -3.89
CA ASP A 296 27.87 -18.28 -2.90
C ASP A 296 28.07 -17.21 -1.83
N ALA A 297 27.33 -17.36 -0.73
CA ALA A 297 27.33 -16.47 0.41
C ALA A 297 27.77 -17.22 1.67
N PRO A 298 29.08 -17.44 1.88
CA PRO A 298 29.60 -18.17 3.03
C PRO A 298 29.52 -17.39 4.35
N HIS A 299 29.19 -16.10 4.31
CA HIS A 299 29.10 -15.26 5.51
C HIS A 299 28.19 -14.06 5.28
N LEU A 300 26.88 -14.27 5.35
CA LEU A 300 25.85 -13.24 5.15
C LEU A 300 25.88 -12.14 6.22
N ASP A 301 26.62 -12.34 7.32
CA ASP A 301 26.79 -11.34 8.35
C ASP A 301 27.31 -10.04 7.73
N ASN A 302 26.71 -8.91 8.16
CA ASN A 302 27.02 -7.56 7.67
C ASN A 302 26.71 -7.30 6.18
N ALA A 303 26.11 -8.26 5.45
CA ALA A 303 25.55 -7.99 4.13
C ALA A 303 24.35 -7.02 4.26
N LEU A 304 23.51 -7.23 5.26
CA LEU A 304 22.36 -6.40 5.64
C LEU A 304 22.31 -6.26 7.17
N PRO A 305 21.79 -5.15 7.74
CA PRO A 305 21.58 -5.04 9.18
C PRO A 305 20.75 -6.21 9.74
N GLY A 306 21.30 -6.90 10.73
CA GLY A 306 20.67 -8.05 11.39
C GLY A 306 20.73 -9.38 10.61
N LEU A 307 21.14 -9.38 9.33
CA LEU A 307 21.26 -10.59 8.53
C LEU A 307 22.54 -11.35 8.90
N GLY A 308 22.47 -12.68 8.98
CA GLY A 308 23.62 -13.56 9.18
C GLY A 308 23.38 -14.98 8.67
N GLY A 309 24.43 -15.80 8.66
CA GLY A 309 24.36 -17.19 8.21
C GLY A 309 25.03 -17.43 6.86
N THR A 310 24.65 -18.50 6.18
CA THR A 310 25.25 -18.90 4.89
C THR A 310 24.18 -19.28 3.89
N ALA A 311 24.44 -19.06 2.59
CA ALA A 311 23.60 -19.53 1.51
C ALA A 311 24.46 -19.97 0.31
N LYS A 312 24.11 -21.11 -0.28
CA LYS A 312 24.60 -21.57 -1.57
C LYS A 312 23.42 -21.94 -2.44
N GLY A 313 23.41 -21.50 -3.67
CA GLY A 313 22.27 -21.71 -4.55
C GLY A 313 22.67 -21.79 -6.01
N LEU A 314 21.95 -22.63 -6.75
CA LEU A 314 21.99 -22.70 -8.20
C LEU A 314 20.55 -22.61 -8.70
N VAL A 315 20.30 -21.67 -9.59
CA VAL A 315 19.03 -21.54 -10.31
C VAL A 315 19.32 -21.54 -11.80
N LYS A 316 18.63 -22.39 -12.54
CA LYS A 316 18.70 -22.45 -14.00
C LYS A 316 17.32 -22.28 -14.59
N VAL A 317 17.19 -21.36 -15.54
CA VAL A 317 15.99 -21.19 -16.36
C VAL A 317 16.34 -21.63 -17.77
N ARG A 318 15.53 -22.52 -18.34
CA ARG A 318 15.68 -23.13 -19.66
C ARG A 318 14.35 -23.11 -20.43
N GLY A 319 14.37 -23.45 -21.71
CA GLY A 319 13.15 -23.59 -22.53
C GLY A 319 12.77 -22.31 -23.26
N THR A 320 11.49 -21.99 -23.33
CA THR A 320 10.97 -20.76 -23.96
C THR A 320 10.13 -19.96 -22.96
N VAL A 321 9.74 -18.73 -23.30
CA VAL A 321 8.85 -17.92 -22.41
C VAL A 321 7.49 -18.61 -22.20
N ASP A 322 6.96 -19.30 -23.21
CA ASP A 322 5.70 -20.04 -23.10
C ASP A 322 5.86 -21.40 -22.42
N ALA A 323 7.08 -21.95 -22.46
CA ALA A 323 7.41 -23.26 -21.94
C ALA A 323 8.71 -23.27 -21.11
N PRO A 324 8.77 -22.53 -19.99
CA PRO A 324 9.97 -22.49 -19.17
C PRO A 324 10.21 -23.80 -18.43
N GLN A 325 11.47 -24.12 -18.22
CA GLN A 325 11.93 -25.10 -17.23
C GLN A 325 12.78 -24.38 -16.18
N LEU A 326 12.42 -24.57 -14.92
CA LEU A 326 13.11 -24.04 -13.76
C LEU A 326 13.75 -25.18 -12.97
N LEU A 327 15.06 -25.11 -12.81
CA LEU A 327 15.82 -25.96 -11.91
C LEU A 327 16.36 -25.10 -10.76
N ALA A 328 16.11 -25.50 -9.53
CA ALA A 328 16.62 -24.81 -8.35
C ALA A 328 17.21 -25.82 -7.35
N ASP A 329 18.42 -25.56 -6.87
CA ASP A 329 19.01 -26.23 -5.72
C ASP A 329 19.61 -25.16 -4.81
N ILE A 330 18.92 -24.85 -3.72
CA ILE A 330 19.28 -23.80 -2.78
C ILE A 330 19.39 -24.40 -1.40
N THR A 331 20.52 -24.14 -0.74
CA THR A 331 20.77 -24.50 0.64
C THR A 331 21.24 -23.27 1.41
N ALA A 332 20.52 -22.92 2.47
CA ALA A 332 20.94 -21.91 3.41
C ALA A 332 21.03 -22.49 4.82
N ARG A 333 21.97 -22.01 5.64
CA ARG A 333 22.20 -22.51 6.99
C ARG A 333 22.45 -21.38 7.97
N ALA A 334 22.00 -21.58 9.20
CA ALA A 334 22.14 -20.64 10.31
C ALA A 334 21.70 -19.21 9.94
N LEU A 335 20.63 -19.12 9.14
CA LEU A 335 20.06 -17.83 8.74
C LEU A 335 19.55 -17.13 9.98
N ARG A 336 19.92 -15.86 10.11
CA ARG A 336 19.47 -14.98 11.18
C ARG A 336 19.05 -13.67 10.57
N TRP A 337 17.92 -13.14 11.00
CA TRP A 337 17.51 -11.78 10.69
C TRP A 337 16.77 -11.19 11.87
N GLN A 338 17.40 -10.26 12.57
CA GLN A 338 16.88 -9.73 13.83
C GLN A 338 16.62 -10.88 14.83
N GLU A 339 15.38 -11.03 15.31
CA GLU A 339 14.98 -12.09 16.24
C GLU A 339 14.63 -13.42 15.54
N LEU A 340 14.47 -13.42 14.21
CA LEU A 340 14.22 -14.62 13.42
C LEU A 340 15.50 -15.40 13.22
N SER A 341 15.45 -16.70 13.52
CA SER A 341 16.50 -17.65 13.19
C SER A 341 15.93 -18.86 12.48
N VAL A 342 16.66 -19.35 11.48
CA VAL A 342 16.35 -20.57 10.73
C VAL A 342 17.61 -21.39 10.61
N ALA A 343 17.62 -22.61 11.17
CA ALA A 343 18.82 -23.42 11.16
C ALA A 343 19.21 -23.88 9.75
N GLN A 344 18.24 -24.27 8.94
CA GLN A 344 18.49 -24.74 7.59
C GLN A 344 17.28 -24.53 6.69
N VAL A 345 17.55 -24.15 5.44
CA VAL A 345 16.59 -24.12 4.34
C VAL A 345 17.17 -24.96 3.22
N ASN A 346 16.40 -25.90 2.69
CA ASN A 346 16.69 -26.62 1.47
C ASN A 346 15.52 -26.47 0.51
N VAL A 347 15.81 -26.04 -0.71
CA VAL A 347 14.85 -25.97 -1.81
C VAL A 347 15.44 -26.75 -2.98
N LYS A 348 14.72 -27.78 -3.42
CA LYS A 348 15.01 -28.49 -4.67
C LYS A 348 13.78 -28.43 -5.55
N GLY A 349 13.93 -27.91 -6.76
CA GLY A 349 12.83 -27.80 -7.72
C GLY A 349 13.30 -28.18 -9.12
N ASP A 350 12.50 -28.96 -9.81
CA ASP A 350 12.57 -29.16 -11.26
C ASP A 350 11.14 -29.06 -11.79
N VAL A 351 10.79 -27.92 -12.35
CA VAL A 351 9.44 -27.62 -12.85
C VAL A 351 9.54 -27.23 -14.31
N LYS A 352 8.78 -27.91 -15.16
CA LYS A 352 8.65 -27.63 -16.58
C LYS A 352 7.23 -27.23 -16.91
N SER A 353 7.09 -26.25 -17.79
CA SER A 353 5.81 -25.73 -18.28
C SER A 353 5.66 -25.94 -19.79
N THR A 354 6.16 -27.05 -20.31
CA THR A 354 6.05 -27.46 -21.73
C THR A 354 4.59 -27.74 -22.14
N ASP A 355 4.34 -28.72 -23.02
CA ASP A 355 2.97 -29.15 -23.39
C ASP A 355 2.06 -29.38 -22.18
N GLN A 356 2.66 -29.83 -21.07
CA GLN A 356 2.02 -29.92 -19.77
C GLN A 356 2.92 -29.32 -18.68
N ILE A 357 2.30 -28.65 -17.71
CA ILE A 357 3.01 -28.23 -16.50
C ILE A 357 3.27 -29.48 -15.64
N GLY A 358 4.47 -29.64 -15.12
CA GLY A 358 4.77 -30.70 -14.16
C GLY A 358 6.19 -30.65 -13.64
N GLY A 359 6.46 -31.46 -12.63
CA GLY A 359 7.75 -31.43 -11.95
C GLY A 359 7.68 -31.91 -10.51
N ASN A 360 8.73 -31.57 -9.77
CA ASN A 360 8.80 -31.73 -8.33
C ASN A 360 9.33 -30.46 -7.66
N LEU A 361 8.81 -30.19 -6.47
CA LEU A 361 9.26 -29.12 -5.58
C LEU A 361 9.34 -29.70 -4.17
N ASP A 362 10.54 -29.71 -3.62
CA ASP A 362 10.85 -30.16 -2.28
C ASP A 362 11.43 -28.99 -1.49
N VAL A 363 10.64 -28.45 -0.57
CA VAL A 363 11.05 -27.39 0.35
C VAL A 363 11.09 -27.95 1.76
N ARG A 364 12.24 -27.82 2.41
CA ARG A 364 12.44 -28.18 3.82
C ARG A 364 13.05 -27.01 4.55
N VAL A 365 12.42 -26.61 5.65
CA VAL A 365 12.91 -25.58 6.55
C VAL A 365 13.00 -26.16 7.95
N ASP A 366 14.19 -26.21 8.52
CA ASP A 366 14.45 -26.77 9.84
C ASP A 366 14.68 -25.66 10.88
N ARG A 367 14.07 -25.83 12.05
CA ARG A 367 14.20 -24.98 13.25
C ARG A 367 14.07 -23.48 12.94
N ILE A 368 12.84 -23.06 12.68
CA ILE A 368 12.43 -21.65 12.65
C ILE A 368 12.13 -21.21 14.08
N SER A 369 12.76 -20.14 14.55
CA SER A 369 12.57 -19.62 15.90
C SER A 369 12.55 -18.09 15.91
N GLN A 370 11.56 -17.52 16.58
CA GLN A 370 11.42 -16.10 16.95
C GLN A 370 10.49 -16.01 18.18
N PRO A 371 10.33 -14.86 18.85
CA PRO A 371 9.43 -14.77 20.00
C PRO A 371 8.01 -15.27 19.69
N GLY A 372 7.52 -16.20 20.51
CA GLY A 372 6.20 -16.82 20.35
C GLY A 372 6.09 -17.88 19.23
N VAL A 373 7.16 -18.21 18.52
CA VAL A 373 7.15 -19.21 17.42
C VAL A 373 8.40 -20.08 17.50
N ASN A 374 8.21 -21.40 17.58
CA ASN A 374 9.27 -22.39 17.55
C ASN A 374 8.85 -23.59 16.71
N ILE A 375 9.17 -23.56 15.42
CA ILE A 375 8.82 -24.58 14.43
C ILE A 375 10.06 -25.41 14.12
N SER A 376 10.08 -26.67 14.55
CA SER A 376 11.19 -27.58 14.32
C SER A 376 11.31 -28.00 12.85
N LEU A 377 10.19 -28.08 12.11
CA LEU A 377 10.17 -28.47 10.70
C LEU A 377 8.99 -27.84 9.95
N VAL A 378 9.25 -27.28 8.78
CA VAL A 378 8.27 -27.08 7.70
C VAL A 378 8.74 -27.87 6.49
N GLN A 379 7.88 -28.72 5.96
CA GLN A 379 8.16 -29.51 4.79
C GLN A 379 7.00 -29.39 3.80
N LEU A 380 7.30 -28.96 2.59
CA LEU A 380 6.36 -28.88 1.47
C LEU A 380 6.93 -29.73 0.33
N ASN A 381 6.17 -30.75 -0.07
CA ASN A 381 6.49 -31.57 -1.24
C ASN A 381 5.35 -31.42 -2.24
N ALA A 382 5.65 -31.01 -3.46
CA ALA A 382 4.71 -31.00 -4.57
C ALA A 382 5.30 -31.81 -5.72
N LYS A 383 4.50 -32.66 -6.35
CA LYS A 383 4.94 -33.51 -7.46
C LYS A 383 3.82 -33.80 -8.45
N GLY A 384 4.20 -34.22 -9.64
CA GLY A 384 3.27 -34.65 -10.68
C GLY A 384 3.17 -33.65 -11.82
N ASN A 385 2.05 -33.65 -12.52
CA ASN A 385 1.78 -32.75 -13.64
C ASN A 385 0.36 -32.16 -13.53
N GLU A 386 0.01 -31.29 -14.47
CA GLU A 386 -1.29 -30.64 -14.48
C GLU A 386 -2.45 -31.66 -14.46
N LYS A 387 -2.34 -32.81 -15.14
CA LYS A 387 -3.39 -33.85 -15.15
C LYS A 387 -3.50 -34.62 -13.85
N GLN A 388 -2.40 -34.73 -13.09
CA GLN A 388 -2.37 -35.38 -11.79
C GLN A 388 -1.19 -34.85 -10.98
N HIS A 389 -1.49 -34.14 -9.89
CA HIS A 389 -0.49 -33.60 -8.98
C HIS A 389 -0.90 -33.80 -7.53
N ASP A 390 0.11 -33.93 -6.68
CA ASP A 390 -0.02 -34.11 -5.25
C ASP A 390 0.85 -33.07 -4.54
N LEU A 391 0.29 -32.43 -3.52
CA LEU A 391 0.95 -31.52 -2.61
C LEU A 391 0.75 -32.01 -1.18
N GLN A 392 1.84 -32.09 -0.43
CA GLN A 392 1.86 -32.44 0.98
C GLN A 392 2.57 -31.34 1.76
N LEU A 393 1.91 -30.83 2.78
CA LEU A 393 2.49 -29.88 3.72
C LEU A 393 2.52 -30.53 5.09
N ARG A 394 3.66 -30.42 5.77
CA ARG A 394 3.86 -30.84 7.17
C ARG A 394 4.54 -29.72 7.93
N VAL A 395 4.01 -29.39 9.09
CA VAL A 395 4.55 -28.39 10.02
C VAL A 395 4.69 -29.04 11.39
N GLN A 396 5.82 -28.88 12.06
CA GLN A 396 6.06 -29.41 13.40
C GLN A 396 6.61 -28.33 14.31
N GLY A 397 6.00 -28.13 15.47
CA GLY A 397 6.37 -27.12 16.46
C GLY A 397 5.18 -26.35 17.01
N ASP A 398 5.47 -25.17 17.53
CA ASP A 398 4.58 -24.28 18.28
C ASP A 398 4.56 -22.88 17.61
N PRO A 399 3.42 -22.18 17.53
CA PRO A 399 2.10 -22.50 18.08
C PRO A 399 1.26 -23.49 17.26
N VAL A 400 1.72 -23.82 16.04
CA VAL A 400 0.96 -24.65 15.10
C VAL A 400 1.82 -25.80 14.58
N SER A 401 1.29 -27.01 14.66
CA SER A 401 1.84 -28.19 14.00
C SER A 401 0.73 -28.99 13.34
N GLY A 402 1.03 -29.71 12.27
CA GLY A 402 0.01 -30.40 11.52
C GLY A 402 0.45 -30.83 10.15
N GLN A 403 -0.53 -31.24 9.36
CA GLN A 403 -0.34 -31.65 7.98
C GLN A 403 -1.61 -31.46 7.17
N LEU A 404 -1.44 -31.36 5.86
CA LEU A 404 -2.53 -31.47 4.88
C LEU A 404 -2.01 -32.17 3.62
N SER A 405 -2.94 -32.74 2.86
CA SER A 405 -2.67 -33.35 1.56
C SER A 405 -3.68 -32.81 0.55
N LEU A 406 -3.17 -32.35 -0.59
CA LEU A 406 -3.97 -31.82 -1.69
C LEU A 406 -3.61 -32.59 -2.95
N ALA A 407 -4.57 -33.33 -3.50
CA ALA A 407 -4.41 -34.00 -4.79
C ALA A 407 -5.31 -33.31 -5.82
N GLY A 408 -4.86 -33.18 -7.06
CA GLY A 408 -5.59 -32.43 -8.07
C GLY A 408 -5.28 -32.81 -9.51
N SER A 409 -6.12 -32.31 -10.40
CA SER A 409 -6.05 -32.45 -11.85
C SER A 409 -6.59 -31.18 -12.50
N PHE A 410 -5.97 -30.74 -13.57
CA PHE A 410 -6.32 -29.56 -14.34
C PHE A 410 -6.55 -29.97 -15.79
N ASP A 411 -7.74 -29.66 -16.29
CA ASP A 411 -8.08 -29.78 -17.70
C ASP A 411 -7.94 -28.41 -18.35
N ARG A 412 -6.91 -28.24 -19.18
CA ARG A 412 -6.65 -27.00 -19.93
C ARG A 412 -7.80 -26.62 -20.87
N LYS A 413 -8.48 -27.59 -21.49
CA LYS A 413 -9.54 -27.31 -22.47
C LYS A 413 -10.81 -26.83 -21.80
N ALA A 414 -11.13 -27.39 -20.64
CA ALA A 414 -12.28 -26.99 -19.83
C ALA A 414 -11.97 -25.81 -18.89
N GLU A 415 -10.70 -25.40 -18.80
CA GLU A 415 -10.16 -24.47 -17.79
C GLU A 415 -10.66 -24.81 -16.37
N ARG A 416 -10.60 -26.09 -16.03
CA ARG A 416 -11.23 -26.65 -14.83
C ARG A 416 -10.22 -27.42 -14.01
N TRP A 417 -10.12 -27.04 -12.74
CA TRP A 417 -9.31 -27.76 -11.76
C TRP A 417 -10.22 -28.57 -10.83
N LYS A 418 -9.95 -29.86 -10.68
CA LYS A 418 -10.62 -30.75 -9.74
C LYS A 418 -9.60 -31.32 -8.78
N GLY A 419 -9.91 -31.32 -7.49
CA GLY A 419 -9.04 -31.88 -6.48
C GLY A 419 -9.75 -32.34 -5.22
N SER A 420 -8.95 -32.88 -4.32
CA SER A 420 -9.37 -33.33 -3.00
C SER A 420 -8.40 -32.80 -1.95
N LEU A 421 -8.94 -32.13 -0.93
CA LEU A 421 -8.20 -31.78 0.29
C LEU A 421 -8.47 -32.85 1.34
N SER A 422 -7.43 -33.56 1.75
CA SER A 422 -7.51 -34.71 2.64
C SER A 422 -6.44 -34.64 3.72
N ASN A 423 -6.57 -35.53 4.73
CA ASN A 423 -5.56 -35.70 5.78
C ASN A 423 -5.18 -34.37 6.48
N THR A 424 -6.13 -33.45 6.58
CA THR A 424 -5.92 -32.11 7.13
C THR A 424 -6.14 -32.12 8.63
N ARG A 425 -5.08 -31.92 9.40
CA ARG A 425 -5.12 -31.81 10.86
C ARG A 425 -4.04 -30.87 11.35
N PHE A 426 -4.39 -29.97 12.26
CA PHE A 426 -3.50 -29.01 12.86
C PHE A 426 -3.74 -28.94 14.36
N GLN A 427 -2.70 -29.16 15.15
CA GLN A 427 -2.63 -28.69 16.53
C GLN A 427 -2.49 -27.17 16.50
N THR A 428 -3.35 -26.48 17.24
CA THR A 428 -3.35 -25.02 17.37
C THR A 428 -3.40 -24.64 18.86
N PRO A 429 -3.21 -23.35 19.22
CA PRO A 429 -3.35 -22.89 20.61
C PRO A 429 -4.72 -23.17 21.23
N VAL A 430 -5.76 -23.32 20.41
CA VAL A 430 -7.14 -23.63 20.82
C VAL A 430 -7.48 -25.13 20.72
N GLY A 431 -6.47 -25.99 20.58
CA GLY A 431 -6.62 -27.44 20.46
C GLY A 431 -6.49 -27.95 19.02
N PRO A 432 -6.55 -29.29 18.84
CA PRO A 432 -6.46 -29.89 17.52
C PRO A 432 -7.71 -29.56 16.70
N VAL A 433 -7.49 -29.15 15.45
CA VAL A 433 -8.51 -28.95 14.43
C VAL A 433 -8.24 -29.96 13.32
N ALA A 434 -9.24 -30.76 12.98
CA ALA A 434 -9.12 -31.79 11.96
C ALA A 434 -10.33 -31.82 11.04
N LEU A 435 -10.09 -32.24 9.81
CA LEU A 435 -11.12 -32.50 8.82
C LEU A 435 -11.65 -33.92 9.01
N THR A 436 -12.98 -34.10 9.02
CA THR A 436 -13.60 -35.43 9.25
C THR A 436 -13.64 -36.32 8.01
N ARG A 437 -13.63 -35.71 6.82
CA ARG A 437 -13.66 -36.38 5.52
C ARG A 437 -13.04 -35.48 4.46
N ASP A 438 -12.54 -36.09 3.41
CA ASP A 438 -11.98 -35.38 2.26
C ASP A 438 -12.96 -34.36 1.66
N ILE A 439 -12.46 -33.17 1.35
CA ILE A 439 -13.22 -32.12 0.67
C ILE A 439 -12.94 -32.23 -0.83
N ALA A 440 -13.97 -32.59 -1.60
CA ALA A 440 -13.93 -32.44 -3.04
C ALA A 440 -13.96 -30.95 -3.42
N LEU A 441 -13.02 -30.52 -4.25
CA LEU A 441 -12.89 -29.16 -4.75
C LEU A 441 -13.00 -29.17 -6.27
N ASP A 442 -13.75 -28.24 -6.84
CA ASP A 442 -13.94 -28.12 -8.28
C ASP A 442 -14.00 -26.64 -8.69
N TYR A 443 -12.89 -26.12 -9.18
CA TYR A 443 -12.76 -24.76 -9.67
C TYR A 443 -12.98 -24.71 -11.18
N ARG A 444 -13.92 -23.87 -11.62
CA ARG A 444 -14.32 -23.66 -13.01
C ARG A 444 -13.97 -22.23 -13.40
N ASN A 445 -12.85 -22.03 -14.10
CA ASN A 445 -12.32 -20.71 -14.42
C ASN A 445 -13.27 -19.91 -15.33
N LEU A 446 -13.88 -20.55 -16.32
CA LEU A 446 -14.84 -19.88 -17.23
C LEU A 446 -16.05 -19.28 -16.50
N GLU A 447 -16.48 -19.91 -15.40
CA GLU A 447 -17.55 -19.42 -14.55
C GLU A 447 -17.05 -18.51 -13.42
N GLN A 448 -15.74 -18.46 -13.17
CA GLN A 448 -15.11 -17.88 -11.98
C GLN A 448 -15.74 -18.40 -10.67
N LYS A 449 -15.95 -19.72 -10.61
CA LYS A 449 -16.61 -20.40 -9.49
C LYS A 449 -15.79 -21.55 -8.92
N ILE A 450 -15.91 -21.77 -7.61
CA ILE A 450 -15.42 -22.96 -6.92
C ILE A 450 -16.59 -23.68 -6.24
N SER A 451 -16.70 -24.98 -6.50
CA SER A 451 -17.54 -25.87 -5.70
C SER A 451 -16.72 -26.53 -4.61
N ILE A 452 -17.19 -26.41 -3.37
CA ILE A 452 -16.57 -26.97 -2.16
C ILE A 452 -17.52 -28.01 -1.59
N GLY A 453 -17.12 -29.28 -1.64
CA GLY A 453 -17.94 -30.40 -1.20
C GLY A 453 -18.28 -30.36 0.29
N PRO A 454 -19.32 -31.09 0.73
CA PRO A 454 -19.72 -31.15 2.13
C PRO A 454 -18.60 -31.63 3.04
N HIS A 455 -18.41 -31.01 4.20
CA HIS A 455 -17.33 -31.35 5.14
C HIS A 455 -17.62 -30.91 6.56
N CYS A 456 -16.86 -31.41 7.53
CA CYS A 456 -16.88 -30.90 8.89
C CYS A 456 -15.47 -30.71 9.43
N TRP A 457 -15.30 -29.65 10.20
CA TRP A 457 -14.11 -29.37 11.01
C TRP A 457 -14.42 -29.70 12.46
N THR A 458 -13.57 -30.52 13.06
CA THR A 458 -13.69 -30.96 14.45
C THR A 458 -12.54 -30.46 15.30
N ASN A 459 -12.88 -30.05 16.50
CA ASN A 459 -12.01 -29.72 17.62
C ASN A 459 -12.68 -30.27 18.90
N PRO A 460 -11.93 -30.66 19.96
CA PRO A 460 -12.54 -31.14 21.21
C PRO A 460 -13.63 -30.22 21.79
N ASN A 461 -13.50 -28.93 21.53
CA ASN A 461 -14.41 -27.88 21.94
C ASN A 461 -15.33 -27.36 20.82
N ALA A 462 -15.19 -27.76 19.56
CA ALA A 462 -16.03 -27.24 18.49
C ALA A 462 -16.26 -28.20 17.32
N GLU A 463 -17.44 -28.14 16.70
CA GLU A 463 -17.75 -28.84 15.46
C GLU A 463 -18.51 -27.91 14.52
N LEU A 464 -17.91 -27.66 13.35
CA LEU A 464 -18.45 -26.81 12.29
C LEU A 464 -18.62 -27.64 11.02
N CYS A 465 -19.86 -27.78 10.55
CA CYS A 465 -20.20 -28.58 9.38
C CYS A 465 -20.76 -27.73 8.25
N VAL A 466 -20.33 -28.03 7.04
CA VAL A 466 -20.90 -27.56 5.79
C VAL A 466 -21.64 -28.75 5.17
N PRO A 467 -22.97 -28.89 5.37
CA PRO A 467 -23.71 -30.09 4.98
C PRO A 467 -23.96 -30.20 3.47
N GLN A 468 -23.90 -29.09 2.75
CA GLN A 468 -24.21 -28.99 1.32
C GLN A 468 -23.00 -28.44 0.56
N THR A 469 -22.87 -28.79 -0.72
CA THR A 469 -21.83 -28.20 -1.57
C THR A 469 -22.03 -26.70 -1.65
N ILE A 470 -20.98 -25.94 -1.34
CA ILE A 470 -20.95 -24.49 -1.56
C ILE A 470 -20.51 -24.27 -2.99
N ASP A 471 -21.33 -23.59 -3.79
CA ASP A 471 -20.92 -23.09 -5.10
C ASP A 471 -20.68 -21.59 -5.02
N ALA A 472 -19.42 -21.18 -4.99
CA ALA A 472 -18.98 -19.82 -4.68
C ALA A 472 -18.32 -19.14 -5.87
N GLY A 473 -18.82 -17.97 -6.26
CA GLY A 473 -18.20 -17.00 -7.17
C GLY A 473 -18.71 -15.59 -6.86
N ALA A 474 -18.96 -14.78 -7.88
CA ALA A 474 -19.65 -13.48 -7.73
C ALA A 474 -21.02 -13.63 -7.04
N SER A 475 -21.68 -14.77 -7.26
CA SER A 475 -22.83 -15.21 -6.47
C SER A 475 -22.61 -16.59 -5.88
N GLY A 476 -23.32 -16.90 -4.80
CA GLY A 476 -23.24 -18.19 -4.14
C GLY A 476 -24.18 -18.32 -2.94
N ARG A 477 -24.18 -19.51 -2.35
CA ARG A 477 -24.91 -19.83 -1.12
C ARG A 477 -24.09 -20.78 -0.26
N ALA A 478 -24.02 -20.51 1.03
CA ALA A 478 -23.39 -21.35 2.02
C ALA A 478 -24.36 -21.65 3.15
N VAL A 479 -24.54 -22.94 3.43
CA VAL A 479 -25.20 -23.43 4.63
C VAL A 479 -24.11 -23.96 5.55
N VAL A 480 -24.06 -23.44 6.78
CA VAL A 480 -23.06 -23.78 7.79
C VAL A 480 -23.76 -24.08 9.10
N ASN A 481 -23.48 -25.24 9.68
CA ASN A 481 -24.00 -25.67 10.97
C ASN A 481 -22.88 -25.65 12.00
N LEU A 482 -23.05 -24.85 13.05
CA LEU A 482 -22.22 -24.92 14.25
C LEU A 482 -22.89 -25.91 15.19
N ASN A 483 -22.51 -27.19 15.09
CA ASN A 483 -23.13 -28.24 15.88
C ASN A 483 -22.77 -28.10 17.37
N ARG A 484 -21.55 -27.65 17.65
CA ARG A 484 -21.07 -27.39 19.01
C ARG A 484 -19.96 -26.34 19.00
N PHE A 485 -19.98 -25.44 19.98
CA PHE A 485 -18.89 -24.53 20.30
C PHE A 485 -18.85 -24.30 21.81
N ASP A 486 -17.94 -24.97 22.47
CA ASP A 486 -17.68 -24.88 23.89
C ASP A 486 -16.81 -23.65 24.16
N LEU A 487 -17.27 -22.78 25.05
CA LEU A 487 -16.57 -21.55 25.42
C LEU A 487 -15.18 -21.82 26.04
N ALA A 488 -14.91 -23.05 26.48
CA ALA A 488 -13.56 -23.48 26.86
C ALA A 488 -12.51 -23.22 25.76
N MET A 489 -12.91 -23.20 24.48
CA MET A 489 -12.03 -22.89 23.34
C MET A 489 -11.48 -21.46 23.38
N LEU A 490 -12.20 -20.52 23.99
CA LEU A 490 -11.82 -19.10 24.05
C LEU A 490 -10.89 -18.77 25.23
N LYS A 491 -10.68 -19.72 26.15
CA LYS A 491 -9.85 -19.53 27.35
C LYS A 491 -8.47 -18.90 27.07
N PRO A 492 -7.70 -19.28 26.03
CA PRO A 492 -6.40 -18.66 25.75
C PRO A 492 -6.47 -17.18 25.38
N PHE A 493 -7.64 -16.67 25.00
CA PHE A 493 -7.85 -15.28 24.59
C PHE A 493 -8.61 -14.46 25.66
N MET A 494 -9.00 -15.07 26.78
CA MET A 494 -9.71 -14.39 27.85
C MET A 494 -8.72 -13.81 28.88
N PRO A 495 -8.99 -12.62 29.45
CA PRO A 495 -8.25 -12.12 30.60
C PRO A 495 -8.36 -13.07 31.79
N GLU A 496 -7.35 -13.09 32.69
CA GLU A 496 -7.36 -13.97 33.87
C GLU A 496 -8.56 -13.74 34.80
N ALA A 497 -9.05 -12.49 34.86
CA ALA A 497 -10.20 -12.11 35.67
C ALA A 497 -11.55 -12.56 35.06
N THR A 498 -11.56 -13.14 33.86
CA THR A 498 -12.80 -13.53 33.16
C THR A 498 -12.80 -15.03 32.88
N GLN A 499 -13.83 -15.72 33.35
CA GLN A 499 -14.05 -17.14 33.07
C GLN A 499 -15.39 -17.33 32.38
N ALA A 500 -15.39 -18.03 31.25
CA ALA A 500 -16.62 -18.37 30.54
C ALA A 500 -16.75 -19.87 30.36
N SER A 501 -17.97 -20.37 30.46
CA SER A 501 -18.33 -21.77 30.28
C SER A 501 -19.70 -21.88 29.61
N GLY A 502 -19.97 -23.04 29.01
CA GLY A 502 -21.20 -23.31 28.29
C GLY A 502 -20.95 -23.57 26.81
N VAL A 503 -22.01 -23.99 26.12
CA VAL A 503 -21.93 -24.45 24.74
C VAL A 503 -22.89 -23.66 23.87
N PHE A 504 -22.40 -23.22 22.73
CA PHE A 504 -23.18 -22.64 21.66
C PHE A 504 -23.41 -23.64 20.53
N SER A 505 -24.56 -23.52 19.90
CA SER A 505 -24.91 -24.21 18.65
C SER A 505 -25.65 -23.22 17.76
N GLY A 506 -25.62 -23.42 16.45
CA GLY A 506 -26.23 -22.47 15.54
C GLY A 506 -26.22 -22.95 14.09
N ASN A 507 -26.86 -22.17 13.24
CA ASN A 507 -26.86 -22.38 11.80
C ASN A 507 -26.81 -21.04 11.07
N ALA A 508 -26.14 -21.01 9.92
CA ALA A 508 -26.10 -19.89 9.01
C ALA A 508 -26.48 -20.38 7.62
N ASP A 509 -27.46 -19.74 7.00
CA ASP A 509 -27.83 -19.94 5.60
C ASP A 509 -27.73 -18.58 4.92
N VAL A 510 -26.66 -18.38 4.16
CA VAL A 510 -26.30 -17.09 3.57
C VAL A 510 -26.11 -17.25 2.07
N SER A 511 -26.72 -16.33 1.33
CA SER A 511 -26.61 -16.19 -0.11
C SER A 511 -26.09 -14.80 -0.46
N TRP A 512 -25.26 -14.70 -1.49
CA TRP A 512 -24.72 -13.43 -1.95
C TRP A 512 -24.76 -13.36 -3.48
N ASP A 513 -24.78 -12.14 -3.99
CA ASP A 513 -24.68 -11.84 -5.41
C ASP A 513 -24.08 -10.43 -5.58
N THR A 514 -22.77 -10.36 -5.79
CA THR A 514 -22.04 -9.10 -5.95
C THR A 514 -22.30 -8.44 -7.30
N THR A 515 -23.03 -9.09 -8.22
CA THR A 515 -23.44 -8.50 -9.49
C THR A 515 -24.68 -7.62 -9.36
N LYS A 516 -25.36 -7.70 -8.21
CA LYS A 516 -26.51 -6.87 -7.84
C LYS A 516 -26.10 -5.92 -6.72
N GLU A 517 -26.64 -4.70 -6.76
CA GLU A 517 -26.58 -3.83 -5.60
C GLU A 517 -27.36 -4.45 -4.44
N GLY A 518 -26.79 -4.40 -3.25
CA GLY A 518 -27.40 -4.95 -2.05
C GLY A 518 -26.40 -5.67 -1.16
N LEU A 519 -26.86 -6.00 0.04
CA LEU A 519 -26.14 -6.87 0.97
C LEU A 519 -26.49 -8.34 0.73
N PRO A 520 -25.65 -9.29 1.18
CA PRO A 520 -26.00 -10.71 1.21
C PRO A 520 -27.33 -10.96 1.92
N GLN A 521 -28.07 -11.97 1.49
CA GLN A 521 -29.33 -12.36 2.11
C GLN A 521 -29.16 -13.65 2.89
N GLY A 522 -29.74 -13.75 4.07
CA GLY A 522 -29.62 -14.96 4.85
C GLY A 522 -30.09 -14.86 6.28
N LYS A 523 -30.07 -16.00 6.95
CA LYS A 523 -30.45 -16.14 8.35
C LYS A 523 -29.36 -16.83 9.12
N VAL A 524 -29.01 -16.26 10.27
CA VAL A 524 -28.08 -16.80 11.25
C VAL A 524 -28.83 -16.99 12.56
N THR A 525 -28.71 -18.17 13.16
CA THR A 525 -29.19 -18.42 14.51
C THR A 525 -28.05 -18.92 15.39
N LEU A 526 -28.07 -18.51 16.64
CA LEU A 526 -27.10 -18.91 17.65
C LEU A 526 -27.84 -19.13 18.97
N SER A 527 -27.66 -20.29 19.57
CA SER A 527 -28.30 -20.70 20.82
C SER A 527 -27.25 -21.21 21.80
N GLY A 528 -27.18 -20.56 22.95
CA GLY A 528 -26.34 -20.95 24.08
C GLY A 528 -27.09 -21.83 25.07
N ARG A 529 -26.41 -22.84 25.60
CA ARG A 529 -26.89 -23.74 26.66
C ARG A 529 -25.89 -23.75 27.81
N ASN A 530 -26.40 -23.62 29.04
CA ASN A 530 -25.61 -23.57 30.28
C ASN A 530 -24.48 -22.54 30.20
N VAL A 531 -24.75 -21.40 29.56
CA VAL A 531 -23.76 -20.34 29.42
C VAL A 531 -23.61 -19.66 30.78
N LYS A 532 -22.37 -19.50 31.22
CA LYS A 532 -22.04 -18.78 32.44
C LYS A 532 -20.74 -18.02 32.23
N VAL A 533 -20.78 -16.72 32.51
CA VAL A 533 -19.60 -15.86 32.55
C VAL A 533 -19.39 -15.45 34.00
N THR A 534 -18.18 -15.58 34.52
CA THR A 534 -17.80 -15.13 35.85
C THR A 534 -16.69 -14.12 35.69
N GLN A 535 -16.94 -12.90 36.15
CA GLN A 535 -15.96 -11.82 36.17
C GLN A 535 -15.49 -11.63 37.62
N THR A 536 -14.20 -11.61 37.86
CA THR A 536 -13.67 -11.20 39.17
C THR A 536 -13.59 -9.68 39.20
N VAL A 537 -14.21 -9.08 40.22
CA VAL A 537 -14.21 -7.63 40.49
C VAL A 537 -13.93 -7.45 41.98
N ASN A 538 -12.93 -6.66 42.37
CA ASN A 538 -12.54 -6.44 43.77
C ASN A 538 -12.38 -7.75 44.57
N ASP A 539 -11.70 -8.75 43.99
CA ASP A 539 -11.51 -10.11 44.54
C ASP A 539 -12.80 -10.91 44.79
N ALA A 540 -13.96 -10.40 44.36
CA ALA A 540 -15.25 -11.07 44.43
C ALA A 540 -15.69 -11.59 43.04
N PRO A 541 -16.21 -12.82 42.96
CA PRO A 541 -16.76 -13.33 41.71
C PRO A 541 -18.15 -12.74 41.44
N LEU A 542 -18.32 -12.20 40.23
CA LEU A 542 -19.60 -11.77 39.66
C LEU A 542 -20.07 -12.81 38.63
N PRO A 543 -20.88 -13.81 39.03
CA PRO A 543 -21.41 -14.81 38.10
C PRO A 543 -22.64 -14.26 37.36
N VAL A 544 -22.59 -14.31 36.03
CA VAL A 544 -23.72 -14.10 35.13
C VAL A 544 -24.02 -15.42 34.43
N ALA A 545 -25.05 -16.11 34.90
CA ALA A 545 -25.52 -17.39 34.34
C ALA A 545 -26.78 -17.18 33.51
N PHE A 546 -26.92 -17.93 32.42
CA PHE A 546 -27.99 -17.80 31.44
C PHE A 546 -28.79 -19.11 31.32
N ASP A 547 -30.10 -19.05 31.56
CA ASP A 547 -31.04 -20.16 31.28
C ASP A 547 -31.34 -20.26 29.79
N THR A 548 -31.33 -19.11 29.09
CA THR A 548 -31.54 -19.02 27.65
C THR A 548 -30.70 -17.89 27.10
N LEU A 549 -29.97 -18.14 26.02
CA LEU A 549 -29.25 -17.11 25.28
C LEU A 549 -29.40 -17.42 23.79
N ASN A 550 -30.42 -16.83 23.17
CA ASN A 550 -30.71 -17.02 21.75
C ASN A 550 -30.51 -15.70 21.00
N LEU A 551 -29.84 -15.78 19.86
CA LEU A 551 -29.62 -14.68 18.92
C LEU A 551 -30.05 -15.14 17.54
N THR A 552 -30.74 -14.26 16.83
CA THR A 552 -31.15 -14.46 15.45
C THR A 552 -30.82 -13.19 14.67
N ALA A 553 -30.15 -13.35 13.53
CA ALA A 553 -29.92 -12.28 12.58
C ALA A 553 -30.50 -12.71 11.24
N ASP A 554 -31.29 -11.85 10.61
CA ASP A 554 -31.90 -12.08 9.31
C ASP A 554 -31.66 -10.87 8.43
N LEU A 555 -31.26 -11.09 7.18
CA LEU A 555 -31.12 -10.04 6.20
C LEU A 555 -31.85 -10.48 4.94
N HIS A 556 -32.98 -9.83 4.67
CA HIS A 556 -33.81 -10.17 3.53
C HIS A 556 -34.50 -8.91 3.00
N ASN A 557 -34.64 -8.79 1.68
CA ASN A 557 -35.30 -7.65 1.03
C ASN A 557 -34.83 -6.26 1.54
N ASN A 558 -33.51 -6.07 1.66
CA ASN A 558 -32.88 -4.83 2.16
C ASN A 558 -33.35 -4.42 3.58
N ARG A 559 -33.70 -5.41 4.41
CA ARG A 559 -34.05 -5.24 5.81
C ARG A 559 -33.20 -6.17 6.67
N ALA A 560 -32.38 -5.59 7.53
CA ALA A 560 -31.65 -6.32 8.56
C ALA A 560 -32.55 -6.43 9.79
N GLN A 561 -32.68 -7.62 10.37
CA GLN A 561 -33.38 -7.87 11.62
C GLN A 561 -32.44 -8.58 12.59
N LEU A 562 -32.42 -8.12 13.83
CA LEU A 562 -31.70 -8.73 14.94
C LEU A 562 -32.72 -9.01 16.04
N GLY A 563 -32.86 -10.28 16.41
CA GLY A 563 -33.71 -10.72 17.52
C GLY A 563 -32.88 -11.42 18.58
N TRP A 564 -33.20 -11.17 19.85
CA TRP A 564 -32.56 -11.85 20.98
C TRP A 564 -33.56 -12.24 22.06
N LEU A 565 -33.26 -13.33 22.76
CA LEU A 565 -33.91 -13.75 24.00
C LEU A 565 -32.84 -14.18 24.99
N ILE A 566 -32.69 -13.39 26.04
CA ILE A 566 -31.69 -13.58 27.09
C ILE A 566 -32.45 -13.74 28.41
N ARG A 567 -32.37 -14.91 29.03
CA ARG A 567 -32.89 -15.17 30.37
C ARG A 567 -31.73 -15.46 31.29
N LEU A 568 -31.56 -14.65 32.33
CA LEU A 568 -30.55 -14.91 33.33
C LEU A 568 -31.11 -15.88 34.37
N THR A 569 -30.29 -16.82 34.80
CA THR A 569 -30.64 -17.76 35.86
C THR A 569 -30.99 -16.99 37.12
N ASN A 570 -32.21 -17.18 37.62
CA ASN A 570 -32.76 -16.48 38.79
C ASN A 570 -32.77 -14.94 38.67
N ASN A 571 -32.64 -14.36 37.48
CA ASN A 571 -32.52 -12.90 37.34
C ASN A 571 -33.15 -12.30 36.06
N GLY A 572 -34.46 -12.46 35.91
CA GLY A 572 -35.23 -11.74 34.88
C GLY A 572 -34.89 -12.12 33.42
N GLN A 573 -35.46 -11.37 32.49
CA GLN A 573 -35.36 -11.60 31.05
C GLN A 573 -35.17 -10.28 30.29
N LEU A 574 -34.32 -10.32 29.27
CA LEU A 574 -34.13 -9.29 28.25
C LEU A 574 -34.46 -9.91 26.88
N ASP A 575 -35.43 -9.36 26.17
CA ASP A 575 -35.78 -9.76 24.81
C ASP A 575 -35.97 -8.54 23.92
N GLY A 576 -35.83 -8.73 22.63
CA GLY A 576 -36.04 -7.65 21.68
C GLY A 576 -35.95 -8.11 20.25
N GLN A 577 -36.57 -7.32 19.37
CA GLN A 577 -36.45 -7.46 17.94
C GLN A 577 -36.25 -6.07 17.35
N VAL A 578 -35.08 -5.87 16.75
CA VAL A 578 -34.68 -4.63 16.10
C VAL A 578 -34.55 -4.87 14.62
N GLN A 579 -34.96 -3.89 13.84
CA GLN A 579 -34.83 -3.90 12.39
C GLN A 579 -34.20 -2.59 11.90
N VAL A 580 -33.37 -2.73 10.89
CA VAL A 580 -32.82 -1.63 10.10
C VAL A 580 -33.31 -1.81 8.67
N THR A 581 -34.17 -0.91 8.21
CA THR A 581 -34.56 -0.85 6.79
C THR A 581 -33.58 0.03 6.04
N ASP A 582 -33.22 -0.38 4.83
CA ASP A 582 -32.22 0.31 4.02
C ASP A 582 -30.86 0.47 4.74
N PRO A 583 -30.22 -0.64 5.14
CA PRO A 583 -28.94 -0.62 5.85
C PRO A 583 -27.79 0.06 5.08
N GLN A 584 -27.89 0.15 3.75
CA GLN A 584 -26.89 0.82 2.92
C GLN A 584 -27.18 2.30 2.68
N GLY A 585 -28.44 2.73 2.76
CA GLY A 585 -28.84 4.14 2.65
C GLY A 585 -29.19 4.77 4.00
N ARG A 586 -30.49 5.02 4.23
CA ARG A 586 -30.99 5.83 5.36
C ARG A 586 -30.87 5.16 6.73
N ARG A 587 -30.74 3.83 6.78
CA ARG A 587 -30.59 3.04 8.02
C ARG A 587 -31.69 3.34 9.04
N ASN A 588 -32.95 3.37 8.60
CA ASN A 588 -34.05 3.66 9.53
C ASN A 588 -34.17 2.52 10.54
N LEU A 589 -34.21 2.90 11.81
CA LEU A 589 -34.23 2.00 12.95
C LEU A 589 -35.66 1.84 13.43
N GLY A 590 -36.06 0.60 13.71
CA GLY A 590 -37.33 0.28 14.34
C GLY A 590 -37.20 -0.97 15.19
N GLY A 591 -38.08 -1.14 16.17
CA GLY A 591 -38.10 -2.39 16.94
C GLY A 591 -38.58 -2.21 18.36
N ASN A 592 -38.51 -3.29 19.12
CA ASN A 592 -38.84 -3.30 20.54
C ASN A 592 -37.71 -3.92 21.35
N VAL A 593 -37.59 -3.45 22.59
CA VAL A 593 -36.69 -3.99 23.61
C VAL A 593 -37.46 -4.06 24.92
N ASN A 594 -37.55 -5.25 25.48
CA ASN A 594 -38.24 -5.52 26.74
C ASN A 594 -37.25 -6.02 27.78
N ILE A 595 -37.33 -5.46 28.98
CA ILE A 595 -36.64 -5.94 30.17
C ILE A 595 -37.73 -6.30 31.18
N SER A 596 -37.66 -7.50 31.75
CA SER A 596 -38.63 -7.95 32.74
C SER A 596 -37.95 -8.54 33.95
N ASN A 597 -38.34 -8.04 35.12
CA ASN A 597 -37.99 -8.56 36.43
C ASN A 597 -36.47 -8.70 36.68
N PHE A 598 -35.67 -7.78 36.15
CA PHE A 598 -34.20 -7.82 36.25
C PHE A 598 -33.77 -7.21 37.59
N SER A 599 -33.15 -7.98 38.48
CA SER A 599 -32.74 -7.49 39.81
C SER A 599 -31.37 -6.81 39.77
N LEU A 600 -31.28 -5.64 40.41
CA LEU A 600 -30.02 -4.93 40.60
C LEU A 600 -29.08 -5.63 41.60
N ALA A 601 -29.60 -6.50 42.46
CA ALA A 601 -28.79 -7.23 43.44
C ALA A 601 -27.67 -8.06 42.77
N MET A 602 -27.81 -8.38 41.47
CA MET A 602 -26.79 -9.11 40.72
C MET A 602 -25.44 -8.36 40.65
N ILE A 603 -25.42 -7.03 40.72
CA ILE A 603 -24.18 -6.23 40.61
C ILE A 603 -23.54 -5.95 41.98
N ASN A 604 -24.13 -6.41 43.09
CA ASN A 604 -23.55 -6.27 44.44
C ASN A 604 -22.10 -6.75 44.58
N PRO A 605 -21.62 -7.81 43.88
CA PRO A 605 -20.22 -8.19 43.92
C PRO A 605 -19.24 -7.12 43.36
N ILE A 606 -19.73 -6.12 42.62
CA ILE A 606 -18.91 -4.98 42.14
C ILE A 606 -18.64 -3.99 43.26
N PHE A 607 -19.56 -3.87 44.22
CA PHE A 607 -19.56 -2.86 45.27
C PHE A 607 -18.62 -3.23 46.43
N SER A 608 -18.11 -2.21 47.12
CA SER A 608 -17.23 -2.40 48.29
C SER A 608 -18.03 -2.87 49.51
N ARG A 609 -17.36 -3.37 50.55
CA ARG A 609 -18.05 -3.73 51.81
C ARG A 609 -18.81 -2.52 52.37
N GLY A 610 -20.11 -2.69 52.58
CA GLY A 610 -21.02 -1.64 53.07
C GLY A 610 -21.88 -1.03 51.96
N GLU A 611 -21.52 -1.24 50.69
CA GLU A 611 -22.27 -0.72 49.54
C GLU A 611 -23.19 -1.82 48.97
N LYS A 612 -24.37 -1.44 48.47
CA LYS A 612 -25.35 -2.35 47.85
C LYS A 612 -26.20 -1.64 46.81
N ALA A 613 -26.78 -2.42 45.91
CA ALA A 613 -27.84 -1.99 45.01
C ALA A 613 -28.95 -3.06 44.98
N GLU A 614 -30.13 -2.69 45.45
CA GLU A 614 -31.34 -3.49 45.35
C GLU A 614 -32.38 -2.80 44.46
N GLY A 615 -33.36 -3.57 44.00
CA GLY A 615 -34.44 -3.10 43.13
C GLY A 615 -34.67 -4.02 41.94
N ARG A 616 -35.79 -3.79 41.24
CA ARG A 616 -36.20 -4.55 40.06
C ARG A 616 -36.48 -3.62 38.88
N LEU A 617 -35.77 -3.86 37.79
CA LEU A 617 -35.89 -3.15 36.52
C LEU A 617 -36.89 -3.85 35.61
N ASN A 618 -37.84 -3.08 35.10
CA ASN A 618 -38.74 -3.45 34.03
C ASN A 618 -38.74 -2.35 32.97
N ALA A 619 -38.68 -2.71 31.70
CA ALA A 619 -38.72 -1.76 30.61
C ALA A 619 -39.52 -2.32 29.43
N ARG A 620 -40.31 -1.47 28.79
CA ARG A 620 -40.93 -1.73 27.49
C ARG A 620 -40.62 -0.55 26.59
N LEU A 621 -39.65 -0.75 25.71
CA LEU A 621 -39.07 0.29 24.88
C LEU A 621 -39.34 -0.01 23.41
N THR A 622 -39.65 1.05 22.66
CA THR A 622 -39.76 1.01 21.20
C THR A 622 -38.67 1.90 20.63
N LEU A 623 -37.95 1.39 19.62
CA LEU A 623 -36.93 2.13 18.89
C LEU A 623 -37.53 2.74 17.63
N GLY A 624 -37.10 3.95 17.30
CA GLY A 624 -37.43 4.69 16.08
C GLY A 624 -36.25 5.49 15.56
N GLY A 625 -36.50 6.37 14.58
CA GLY A 625 -35.47 7.21 13.98
C GLY A 625 -34.57 6.45 13.00
N ASN A 626 -33.26 6.69 13.08
CA ASN A 626 -32.26 6.00 12.27
C ASN A 626 -31.05 5.59 13.13
N VAL A 627 -30.16 4.75 12.62
CA VAL A 627 -29.01 4.23 13.39
C VAL A 627 -28.07 5.34 13.90
N GLN A 628 -27.97 6.50 13.22
CA GLN A 628 -27.13 7.62 13.67
C GLN A 628 -27.83 8.52 14.70
N SER A 629 -29.16 8.56 14.68
CA SER A 629 -29.99 9.34 15.60
C SER A 629 -31.15 8.45 16.07
N PRO A 630 -30.86 7.44 16.91
CA PRO A 630 -31.88 6.53 17.40
C PRO A 630 -32.81 7.26 18.35
N GLN A 631 -34.12 7.06 18.18
CA GLN A 631 -35.12 7.58 19.09
C GLN A 631 -35.63 6.45 19.98
N LEU A 632 -35.78 6.71 21.27
CA LEU A 632 -36.30 5.76 22.24
C LEU A 632 -37.66 6.23 22.76
N PHE A 633 -38.63 5.33 22.77
CA PHE A 633 -39.98 5.58 23.27
C PHE A 633 -40.37 4.51 24.29
N GLY A 634 -41.26 4.86 25.21
CA GLY A 634 -41.83 3.92 26.18
C GLY A 634 -41.39 4.23 27.60
N GLN A 635 -41.39 3.21 28.46
CA GLN A 635 -41.15 3.41 29.89
C GLN A 635 -40.17 2.39 30.44
N MET A 636 -39.29 2.89 31.30
CA MET A 636 -38.45 2.10 32.19
C MET A 636 -38.84 2.40 33.63
N GLN A 637 -39.11 1.35 34.41
CA GLN A 637 -39.47 1.43 35.81
C GLN A 637 -38.46 0.64 36.63
N LEU A 638 -37.96 1.26 37.69
CA LEU A 638 -37.08 0.64 38.66
C LEU A 638 -37.78 0.71 40.02
N ASN A 639 -38.21 -0.45 40.51
CA ASN A 639 -39.06 -0.58 41.68
C ASN A 639 -38.29 -1.10 42.89
N GLY A 640 -38.50 -0.48 44.06
CA GLY A 640 -37.86 -0.89 45.32
C GLY A 640 -36.35 -0.64 45.30
N VAL A 641 -35.94 0.49 44.73
CA VAL A 641 -34.53 0.85 44.56
C VAL A 641 -33.97 1.29 45.89
N ASP A 642 -32.94 0.61 46.33
CA ASP A 642 -32.21 0.90 47.57
C ASP A 642 -30.72 0.76 47.23
N ILE A 643 -30.03 1.90 47.16
CA ILE A 643 -28.62 1.96 46.83
C ILE A 643 -27.90 2.60 48.00
N ASP A 644 -26.88 1.91 48.48
CA ASP A 644 -25.94 2.37 49.50
C ASP A 644 -24.56 2.38 48.84
N GLY A 645 -23.90 3.53 48.84
CA GLY A 645 -22.67 3.75 48.09
C GLY A 645 -21.88 4.88 48.71
N ASN A 646 -20.59 4.68 49.00
CA ASN A 646 -19.76 5.73 49.59
C ASN A 646 -19.59 6.96 48.67
N PHE A 647 -19.90 6.80 47.38
CA PHE A 647 -19.90 7.87 46.39
C PHE A 647 -21.17 8.75 46.42
N MET A 648 -22.23 8.31 47.11
CA MET A 648 -23.46 9.09 47.23
C MET A 648 -23.46 9.88 48.55
N PRO A 649 -23.80 11.18 48.53
CA PRO A 649 -23.84 11.99 49.75
C PRO A 649 -25.13 11.75 50.58
N PHE A 650 -25.92 10.72 50.27
CA PHE A 650 -27.18 10.38 50.92
C PHE A 650 -27.49 8.89 50.81
N ASP A 651 -28.21 8.35 51.81
CA ASP A 651 -28.75 6.99 51.78
C ASP A 651 -30.07 6.98 51.01
N MET A 652 -30.19 6.14 49.99
CA MET A 652 -31.40 6.07 49.17
C MET A 652 -32.39 5.05 49.74
N GLN A 653 -33.41 5.53 50.45
CA GLN A 653 -34.51 4.68 50.94
C GLN A 653 -35.23 3.98 49.77
N PRO A 654 -35.88 2.81 50.00
CA PRO A 654 -36.62 2.07 48.97
C PRO A 654 -37.56 2.95 48.16
N SER A 655 -37.17 3.21 46.91
CA SER A 655 -37.81 4.20 46.04
C SER A 655 -38.38 3.56 44.78
N GLN A 656 -39.27 4.28 44.10
CA GLN A 656 -39.73 3.94 42.76
C GLN A 656 -39.27 5.03 41.79
N LEU A 657 -38.53 4.63 40.77
CA LEU A 657 -38.05 5.52 39.73
C LEU A 657 -38.72 5.10 38.41
N ALA A 658 -39.41 6.03 37.77
CA ALA A 658 -39.99 5.83 36.45
C ALA A 658 -39.39 6.85 35.47
N MET A 659 -38.82 6.34 34.38
CA MET A 659 -38.31 7.15 33.27
C MET A 659 -39.20 6.92 32.05
N ASN A 660 -39.79 8.00 31.54
CA ASN A 660 -40.61 7.99 30.33
C ASN A 660 -39.78 8.56 29.18
N PHE A 661 -39.65 7.79 28.10
CA PHE A 661 -38.92 8.19 26.90
C PHE A 661 -39.91 8.63 25.83
N THR A 662 -39.68 9.80 25.27
CA THR A 662 -40.57 10.46 24.28
C THR A 662 -39.89 10.73 22.94
N GLY A 663 -38.75 10.07 22.63
CA GLY A 663 -38.13 10.11 21.30
C GLY A 663 -36.92 11.02 21.11
N THR A 664 -36.15 11.29 22.18
CA THR A 664 -34.91 12.08 22.13
C THR A 664 -33.72 11.32 22.66
#